data_AF-A0A923Z360-F1
#
_entry.id   AF-A0A923Z360-F1
#
_cell.length_a   1.000
_cell.length_b   1.000
_cell.length_c   1.000
_cell.angle_alpha   90.00
_cell.angle_beta   90.00
_cell.angle_gamma   90.00
#
_symmetry.space_group_name_H-M   'P 1'
#
loop_
_entity.id
_entity.type
_entity.pdbx_description
1 polymer ?
#
loop_
_entity_poly.entity_id
_entity_poly.type
_entity_poly.pdbx_seq_one_letter_code
_entity_poly.pdbx_strand_id
1 'polypeptide(L)'
;FPGPIASERIRTVFASMDTMRGDEAGTTANQFFDLMSFERSVEGAPRAKTFPTPRDIAMTCVFLGSDESAAFNGHDFEVTHGMTVRKESRSTYLSRPTMRSIDGGGLAVVVVAGSQTADAVAVARVQADCGAEVLLGFNREVEAIEARRMLGETARISVVQFDRADHDMMDRELDAFTDRACAITGAIILPAYGAGHFSGTLADASDEAVDAFVDDELVGAIAVARTLSRYWQRHDSLVHDPRFIFMGNSSDGAGDIWGNFLRAAVEQLVRVWRDESEVDVAHGRRRQLEWGNQVVRFTNTEAENLPFAAGQAARTLLKERKIQSVNLYLPPSIGDATGARRAMVGTAENITGLHLGKVALITGGSAGIGGQVARLLALAGAKVMIVARREGELATMRARIVGELEDVGFSGVERRVRTLANIDVGDLTSLQRAVDETVKAFGRIDYLINNAGVSGAEEMVVDMSVDAWRYTLNANLISNYALMHMVVPGMKAQGSGYILNVSSYFGGEKYLAVAYPNRADYAVSKSGQRAIVETMGRFLGPEVQINAIAPGPVDGDRLSGKDGKAGLFDRRGKLILENKRLNAVYAATVKAIRRGVRVEAVLTRLAKNDIAQMAHDTNNPREIRDLALDAARSGTDDSTWGRFLLTESMAKRLVARLRLGGHFLDSPLLAGRPDDGWLLRVPPDDVPFLPQGQIATEAAKVGGGVLSLLHLGKMPTENEVAQATVFFLADRAVSGETFMPSGGLNVERSTTERELFGSPKQERLDQMRGRTVWLIGEHLVDYLAETARAFVEQCHVGKVVLITRTADGAAKIADALADLPAGTVVTHLCDGDIEPCLDAARTVWGSPTTIVSTPFAGLPDTLFGADATLSPHAFAALVEDNLTHHFRVARKASLIDQTQIVLVSPDVEMGSAGPAFALANFFKTTLHAFTATLAVENERLVHDVPVNQVNLTRRVRSEEPRNLEEHLEEVKRFARAVLLAGAPLPDAEDSRYRAKIYRGTSITV
;
A
#
# COMPACT_ATOMS: atom_id res chain seq x y z
N PHE A 1 57.23 27.29 7.59
CA PHE A 1 56.28 28.38 7.88
C PHE A 1 56.93 29.44 8.75
N PRO A 2 57.49 30.50 8.16
CA PRO A 2 57.89 31.69 8.93
C PRO A 2 56.65 32.36 9.54
N GLY A 3 56.71 32.73 10.82
CA GLY A 3 55.76 33.69 11.41
C GLY A 3 56.02 35.11 10.88
N PRO A 4 55.34 36.14 11.42
CA PRO A 4 55.70 37.51 11.11
C PRO A 4 57.17 37.75 11.45
N ILE A 5 57.97 38.22 10.50
CA ILE A 5 59.42 38.34 10.67
C ILE A 5 59.79 39.72 11.22
N ALA A 6 60.56 39.72 12.31
CA ALA A 6 61.04 40.92 12.96
C ALA A 6 61.79 41.82 11.96
N SER A 7 61.26 43.03 11.76
CA SER A 7 61.85 44.09 10.96
C SER A 7 61.27 45.44 11.37
N GLU A 8 61.88 46.55 10.97
CA GLU A 8 61.25 47.87 11.14
C GLU A 8 59.96 47.96 10.29
N ARG A 9 59.99 47.39 9.09
CA ARG A 9 58.88 47.42 8.12
C ARG A 9 57.63 46.68 8.62
N ILE A 10 57.75 45.52 9.27
CA ILE A 10 56.58 44.70 9.65
C ILE A 10 55.67 45.44 10.64
N ARG A 11 56.23 46.26 11.53
CA ARG A 11 55.46 47.06 12.49
C ARG A 11 54.63 48.13 11.79
N THR A 12 55.20 48.80 10.79
CA THR A 12 54.48 49.78 9.95
C THR A 12 53.40 49.12 9.09
N VAL A 13 53.67 47.91 8.57
CA VAL A 13 52.68 47.13 7.81
C VAL A 13 51.48 46.77 8.68
N PHE A 14 51.71 46.28 9.90
CA PHE A 14 50.60 45.98 10.84
C PHE A 14 49.81 47.21 11.23
N ALA A 15 50.46 48.35 11.48
CA ALA A 15 49.75 49.60 11.73
C ALA A 15 48.89 50.06 10.52
N SER A 16 49.38 49.84 9.29
CA SER A 16 48.60 50.09 8.07
C SER A 16 47.40 49.16 7.94
N MET A 17 47.55 47.88 8.32
CA MET A 17 46.44 46.92 8.36
C MET A 17 45.38 47.30 9.39
N ASP A 18 45.79 47.68 10.61
CA ASP A 18 44.88 48.19 11.65
C ASP A 18 44.08 49.40 11.13
N THR A 19 44.77 50.33 10.48
CA THR A 19 44.15 51.53 9.87
C THR A 19 43.12 51.16 8.79
N MET A 20 43.42 50.18 7.93
CA MET A 20 42.50 49.73 6.87
C MET A 20 41.25 49.04 7.45
N ARG A 21 41.40 48.30 8.56
CA ARG A 21 40.29 47.62 9.23
C ARG A 21 39.44 48.56 10.08
N GLY A 22 40.01 49.69 10.50
CA GLY A 22 39.38 50.62 11.46
C GLY A 22 39.69 50.30 12.92
N ASP A 23 40.68 49.44 13.18
CA ASP A 23 41.08 48.99 14.51
C ASP A 23 42.08 49.96 15.17
N GLU A 24 42.24 49.86 16.50
CA GLU A 24 43.30 50.59 17.22
C GLU A 24 44.70 50.12 16.78
N ALA A 25 45.65 51.05 16.71
CA ALA A 25 47.01 50.74 16.32
C ALA A 25 47.65 49.72 17.29
N GLY A 26 48.14 48.60 16.74
CA GLY A 26 48.72 47.49 17.50
C GLY A 26 47.81 46.27 17.63
N THR A 27 46.54 46.34 17.19
CA THR A 27 45.58 45.24 17.26
C THR A 27 46.07 44.01 16.52
N THR A 28 46.51 44.15 15.27
CA THR A 28 47.04 43.06 14.44
C THR A 28 48.28 42.43 15.08
N ALA A 29 49.18 43.24 15.64
CA ALA A 29 50.37 42.73 16.31
C ALA A 29 50.02 41.91 17.57
N ASN A 30 49.08 42.41 18.37
CA ASN A 30 48.60 41.74 19.59
C ASN A 30 47.89 40.42 19.26
N GLN A 31 47.07 40.37 18.21
CA GLN A 31 46.45 39.12 17.74
C GLN A 31 47.49 38.04 17.46
N PHE A 32 48.60 38.38 16.80
CA PHE A 32 49.68 37.42 16.57
C PHE A 32 50.44 37.05 17.85
N PHE A 33 50.66 38.00 18.77
CA PHE A 33 51.31 37.72 20.05
C PHE A 33 50.46 36.81 20.95
N ASP A 34 49.15 36.99 20.96
CA ASP A 34 48.20 36.16 21.73
C ASP A 34 48.19 34.71 21.25
N LEU A 35 48.46 34.48 19.96
CA LEU A 35 48.62 33.14 19.40
C LEU A 35 49.93 32.48 19.82
N MET A 36 50.99 33.27 20.04
CA MET A 36 52.32 32.73 20.41
C MET A 36 52.28 32.15 21.82
N SER A 37 52.85 30.96 22.01
CA SER A 37 53.04 30.36 23.33
C SER A 37 54.40 30.69 23.94
N PHE A 38 55.40 31.01 23.11
CA PHE A 38 56.78 31.24 23.54
C PHE A 38 57.11 32.72 23.70
N GLU A 39 57.92 33.06 24.71
CA GLU A 39 58.47 34.41 24.93
C GLU A 39 59.99 34.33 24.97
N ARG A 40 60.65 35.30 24.33
CA ARG A 40 62.10 35.28 24.13
C ARG A 40 62.71 36.67 24.31
N SER A 41 63.96 36.71 24.76
CA SER A 41 64.82 37.89 24.67
C SER A 41 65.56 37.88 23.33
N VAL A 42 65.46 38.97 22.58
CA VAL A 42 66.12 39.17 21.28
C VAL A 42 67.03 40.39 21.39
N GLU A 43 68.30 40.24 20.98
CA GLU A 43 69.29 41.35 20.92
C GLU A 43 69.46 42.15 22.23
N GLY A 44 69.34 41.47 23.38
CA GLY A 44 69.53 42.09 24.70
C GLY A 44 68.29 42.81 25.27
N ALA A 45 67.15 42.79 24.56
CA ALA A 45 65.88 43.29 25.08
C ALA A 45 65.30 42.38 26.20
N PRO A 46 64.48 42.91 27.12
CA PRO A 46 63.76 42.10 28.11
C PRO A 46 62.93 41.00 27.44
N ARG A 47 62.72 39.90 28.17
CA ARG A 47 61.89 38.78 27.70
C ARG A 47 60.46 39.26 27.46
N ALA A 48 59.94 39.04 26.25
CA ALA A 48 58.59 39.38 25.86
C ALA A 48 58.09 38.49 24.71
N LYS A 49 56.80 38.61 24.38
CA LYS A 49 56.27 38.18 23.07
C LYS A 49 56.88 39.07 22.00
N THR A 50 57.59 38.46 21.06
CA THR A 50 58.27 39.16 19.96
C THR A 50 58.27 38.26 18.73
N PHE A 51 58.63 38.83 17.59
CA PHE A 51 58.62 38.15 16.30
C PHE A 51 59.90 37.33 16.07
N PRO A 52 59.82 36.17 15.38
CA PRO A 52 60.99 35.45 14.88
C PRO A 52 61.90 36.35 14.03
N THR A 53 63.20 36.11 14.09
CA THR A 53 64.19 36.89 13.34
C THR A 53 64.51 36.23 12.00
N PRO A 54 65.03 36.97 10.99
CA PRO A 54 65.55 36.38 9.76
C PRO A 54 66.62 35.29 10.02
N ARG A 55 67.39 35.43 11.11
CA ARG A 55 68.39 34.44 11.52
C ARG A 55 67.76 33.11 11.90
N ASP A 56 66.62 33.11 12.60
CA ASP A 56 65.92 31.88 12.97
C ASP A 56 65.47 31.10 11.72
N ILE A 57 65.02 31.82 10.68
CA ILE A 57 64.67 31.25 9.38
C ILE A 57 65.91 30.70 8.67
N ALA A 58 66.97 31.49 8.59
CA ALA A 58 68.21 31.08 7.93
C ALA A 58 68.81 29.82 8.57
N MET A 59 68.85 29.75 9.91
CA MET A 59 69.35 28.56 10.63
C MET A 59 68.48 27.34 10.37
N THR A 60 67.16 27.52 10.32
CA THR A 60 66.23 26.44 9.94
C THR A 60 66.52 25.97 8.52
N CYS A 61 66.72 26.86 7.55
CA CYS A 61 67.07 26.50 6.18
C CYS A 61 68.43 25.77 6.08
N VAL A 62 69.43 26.18 6.86
CA VAL A 62 70.73 25.47 6.91
C VAL A 62 70.55 24.05 7.43
N PHE A 63 69.78 23.86 8.51
CA PHE A 63 69.45 22.53 9.02
C PHE A 63 68.70 21.68 7.99
N LEU A 64 67.68 22.25 7.33
CA LEU A 64 66.90 21.55 6.30
C LEU A 64 67.70 21.23 5.03
N GLY A 65 68.76 22.01 4.76
CA GLY A 65 69.68 21.76 3.66
C GLY A 65 70.79 20.77 3.98
N SER A 66 70.95 20.37 5.25
CA SER A 66 72.00 19.44 5.70
C SER A 66 71.47 18.02 5.89
N ASP A 67 72.39 17.05 5.91
CA ASP A 67 72.09 15.63 6.15
C ASP A 67 71.49 15.37 7.54
N GLU A 68 71.61 16.31 8.48
CA GLU A 68 71.00 16.21 9.82
C GLU A 68 69.47 16.13 9.74
N SER A 69 68.89 16.68 8.67
CA SER A 69 67.45 16.66 8.43
C SER A 69 66.98 15.53 7.51
N ALA A 70 67.87 14.60 7.11
CA ALA A 70 67.56 13.54 6.13
C ALA A 70 66.40 12.61 6.54
N ALA A 71 66.05 12.58 7.83
CA ALA A 71 64.90 11.82 8.35
C ALA A 71 63.54 12.49 8.09
N PHE A 72 63.49 13.76 7.68
CA PHE A 72 62.26 14.51 7.49
C PHE A 72 61.84 14.55 6.01
N ASN A 73 60.59 14.18 5.73
CA ASN A 73 59.94 14.31 4.43
C ASN A 73 58.48 14.76 4.62
N GLY A 74 58.01 15.75 3.85
CA GLY A 74 56.67 16.32 4.02
C GLY A 74 56.38 16.89 5.42
N HIS A 75 57.42 17.32 6.16
CA HIS A 75 57.31 17.80 7.53
C HIS A 75 57.22 19.34 7.59
N ASP A 76 56.30 19.86 8.41
CA ASP A 76 56.12 21.29 8.60
C ASP A 76 57.12 21.83 9.63
N PHE A 77 57.88 22.86 9.28
CA PHE A 77 58.74 23.59 10.21
C PHE A 77 58.15 24.97 10.51
N GLU A 78 57.48 25.10 11.65
CA GLU A 78 56.79 26.32 12.08
C GLU A 78 57.70 27.20 12.94
N VAL A 79 58.40 28.15 12.29
CA VAL A 79 59.26 29.12 12.97
C VAL A 79 58.43 30.34 13.35
N THR A 80 57.56 30.15 14.34
CA THR A 80 56.47 31.08 14.70
C THR A 80 56.47 31.52 16.16
N HIS A 81 57.44 31.06 16.97
CA HIS A 81 57.37 31.14 18.44
C HIS A 81 56.16 30.41 19.03
N GLY A 82 55.80 29.28 18.42
CA GLY A 82 54.75 28.38 18.90
C GLY A 82 53.38 29.03 18.81
N MET A 83 53.08 29.67 17.67
CA MET A 83 51.74 30.17 17.38
C MET A 83 50.73 29.02 17.36
N THR A 84 49.64 29.15 18.11
CA THR A 84 48.62 28.11 18.23
C THR A 84 47.66 28.21 17.05
N VAL A 85 48.07 27.64 15.92
CA VAL A 85 47.25 27.54 14.71
C VAL A 85 47.00 26.07 14.40
N ARG A 86 45.74 25.70 14.15
CA ARG A 86 45.41 24.33 13.73
C ARG A 86 45.79 24.15 12.26
N LYS A 87 46.42 23.02 11.93
CA LYS A 87 46.73 22.63 10.55
C LYS A 87 45.53 22.68 9.61
N GLU A 88 44.36 22.32 10.12
CA GLU A 88 43.12 22.32 9.36
C GLU A 88 41.92 22.66 10.27
N SER A 89 41.00 23.50 9.80
CA SER A 89 39.69 23.70 10.43
C SER A 89 38.69 22.72 9.83
N ARG A 90 38.69 21.49 10.36
CA ARG A 90 37.88 20.39 9.84
C ARG A 90 36.86 19.83 10.82
N SER A 91 35.81 19.24 10.28
CA SER A 91 34.94 18.27 10.94
C SER A 91 34.39 17.29 9.92
N THR A 92 33.90 16.14 10.37
CA THR A 92 33.24 15.15 9.51
C THR A 92 31.76 15.10 9.85
N TYR A 93 30.88 14.99 8.85
CA TYR A 93 29.45 14.85 9.10
C TYR A 93 29.13 13.52 9.80
N LEU A 94 28.44 13.61 10.94
CA LEU A 94 27.99 12.47 11.75
C LEU A 94 26.46 12.29 11.76
N SER A 95 25.76 13.07 10.93
CA SER A 95 24.29 13.06 10.88
C SER A 95 23.84 13.24 9.43
N ARG A 96 22.77 12.55 9.01
CA ARG A 96 22.12 12.82 7.72
C ARG A 96 21.43 14.19 7.69
N PRO A 97 21.26 14.81 6.51
CA PRO A 97 20.57 16.08 6.41
C PRO A 97 19.05 15.90 6.48
N THR A 98 18.43 16.42 7.54
CA THR A 98 16.97 16.44 7.74
C THR A 98 16.39 17.80 7.33
N MET A 99 15.60 17.84 6.24
CA MET A 99 15.04 19.06 5.64
C MET A 99 13.53 18.93 5.38
N ARG A 100 12.81 20.04 5.55
CA ARG A 100 11.37 20.15 5.23
C ARG A 100 11.21 20.79 3.85
N SER A 101 10.16 20.42 3.11
CA SER A 101 9.85 20.98 1.78
C SER A 101 9.45 22.46 1.79
N ILE A 102 9.35 23.06 2.98
CA ILE A 102 9.03 24.48 3.19
C ILE A 102 10.23 25.28 3.73
N ASP A 103 11.34 24.62 4.08
CA ASP A 103 12.47 25.29 4.73
C ASP A 103 13.08 26.39 3.83
N GLY A 104 12.99 26.25 2.51
CA GLY A 104 13.46 27.23 1.53
C GLY A 104 12.40 28.25 1.08
N GLY A 105 11.19 28.23 1.63
CA GLY A 105 10.11 29.11 1.18
C GLY A 105 10.47 30.60 1.35
N GLY A 106 10.52 31.33 0.23
CA GLY A 106 10.89 32.76 0.22
C GLY A 106 12.40 33.03 0.22
N LEU A 107 13.22 31.98 0.06
CA LEU A 107 14.68 32.06 -0.06
C LEU A 107 15.12 31.76 -1.49
N ALA A 108 16.26 32.31 -1.88
CA ALA A 108 16.91 32.02 -3.15
C ALA A 108 18.35 31.51 -3.00
N VAL A 109 18.72 30.55 -3.84
CA VAL A 109 20.05 29.95 -3.91
C VAL A 109 20.62 30.08 -5.32
N VAL A 110 21.85 30.60 -5.44
CA VAL A 110 22.63 30.49 -6.68
C VAL A 110 23.52 29.25 -6.62
N VAL A 111 23.49 28.43 -7.68
CA VAL A 111 24.41 27.32 -7.89
C VAL A 111 25.34 27.71 -9.05
N VAL A 112 26.59 28.07 -8.70
CA VAL A 112 27.64 28.41 -9.67
C VAL A 112 28.33 27.11 -10.10
N ALA A 113 27.93 26.60 -11.26
CA ALA A 113 28.35 25.33 -11.81
C ALA A 113 29.67 25.44 -12.59
N GLY A 114 30.30 24.29 -12.81
CA GLY A 114 31.40 24.11 -13.76
C GLY A 114 30.94 23.27 -14.96
N SER A 115 31.86 22.54 -15.58
CA SER A 115 31.57 21.62 -16.70
C SER A 115 30.75 20.37 -16.33
N GLN A 116 30.50 20.13 -15.04
CA GLN A 116 29.78 18.98 -14.49
C GLN A 116 28.26 19.18 -14.46
N THR A 117 27.62 19.19 -15.64
CA THR A 117 26.18 19.48 -15.81
C THR A 117 25.27 18.62 -14.93
N ALA A 118 25.50 17.31 -14.87
CA ALA A 118 24.65 16.38 -14.12
C ALA A 118 24.71 16.62 -12.60
N ASP A 119 25.90 16.86 -12.05
CA ASP A 119 26.09 17.15 -10.63
C ASP A 119 25.39 18.45 -10.25
N ALA A 120 25.55 19.49 -11.07
CA ALA A 120 24.97 20.80 -10.84
C ALA A 120 23.42 20.77 -10.86
N VAL A 121 22.83 20.05 -11.82
CA VAL A 121 21.37 19.84 -11.90
C VAL A 121 20.86 19.09 -10.67
N ALA A 122 21.57 18.06 -10.21
CA ALA A 122 21.17 17.30 -9.03
C ALA A 122 21.21 18.16 -7.75
N VAL A 123 22.25 18.99 -7.58
CA VAL A 123 22.37 19.92 -6.46
C VAL A 123 21.23 20.94 -6.47
N ALA A 124 20.94 21.52 -7.64
CA ALA A 124 19.87 22.50 -7.81
C ALA A 124 18.48 21.92 -7.47
N ARG A 125 18.19 20.68 -7.91
CA ARG A 125 16.93 19.99 -7.60
C ARG A 125 16.71 19.84 -6.10
N VAL A 126 17.74 19.45 -5.35
CA VAL A 126 17.63 19.30 -3.88
C VAL A 126 17.27 20.63 -3.20
N GLN A 127 17.79 21.77 -3.68
CA GLN A 127 17.44 23.07 -3.11
C GLN A 127 15.99 23.46 -3.45
N ALA A 128 15.57 23.24 -4.70
CA ALA A 128 14.21 23.49 -5.15
C ALA A 128 13.18 22.60 -4.43
N ASP A 129 13.52 21.33 -4.16
CA ASP A 129 12.69 20.38 -3.40
C ASP A 129 12.50 20.82 -1.93
N CYS A 130 13.44 21.60 -1.39
CA CYS A 130 13.31 22.25 -0.08
C CYS A 130 12.44 23.52 -0.13
N GLY A 131 12.01 23.96 -1.31
CA GLY A 131 11.11 25.11 -1.51
C GLY A 131 11.80 26.43 -1.91
N ALA A 132 13.11 26.44 -2.15
CA ALA A 132 13.87 27.63 -2.55
C ALA A 132 13.77 27.91 -4.06
N GLU A 133 13.87 29.19 -4.45
CA GLU A 133 14.10 29.60 -5.84
C GLU A 133 15.58 29.42 -6.19
N VAL A 134 15.89 28.86 -7.37
CA VAL A 134 17.28 28.50 -7.72
C VAL A 134 17.72 29.17 -9.01
N LEU A 135 18.84 29.89 -8.95
CA LEU A 135 19.60 30.36 -10.12
C LEU A 135 20.74 29.37 -10.39
N LEU A 136 20.66 28.60 -11.47
CA LEU A 136 21.69 27.65 -11.88
C LEU A 136 22.52 28.27 -13.01
N GLY A 137 23.75 28.68 -12.71
CA GLY A 137 24.65 29.37 -13.63
C GLY A 137 25.81 28.50 -14.12
N PHE A 138 26.10 28.51 -15.42
CA PHE A 138 27.21 27.77 -16.03
C PHE A 138 28.20 28.70 -16.74
N ASN A 139 29.51 28.43 -16.68
CA ASN A 139 30.51 29.29 -17.33
C ASN A 139 30.27 29.48 -18.84
N ARG A 140 29.75 28.46 -19.51
CA ARG A 140 29.54 28.40 -20.96
C ARG A 140 28.08 28.09 -21.27
N GLU A 141 27.58 28.66 -22.37
CA GLU A 141 26.17 28.51 -22.77
C GLU A 141 25.82 27.08 -23.20
N VAL A 142 26.80 26.28 -23.64
CA VAL A 142 26.58 24.89 -24.08
C VAL A 142 26.05 24.02 -22.92
N GLU A 143 26.70 24.12 -21.76
CA GLU A 143 26.33 23.42 -20.53
C GLU A 143 24.99 23.95 -19.98
N ALA A 144 24.71 25.26 -20.11
CA ALA A 144 23.42 25.83 -19.76
C ALA A 144 22.28 25.25 -20.62
N ILE A 145 22.49 25.09 -21.94
CA ILE A 145 21.52 24.46 -22.85
C ILE A 145 21.29 22.99 -22.46
N GLU A 146 22.35 22.25 -22.14
CA GLU A 146 22.25 20.86 -21.69
C GLU A 146 21.43 20.74 -20.39
N ALA A 147 21.71 21.59 -19.40
CA ALA A 147 20.97 21.62 -18.14
C ALA A 147 19.48 21.95 -18.33
N ARG A 148 19.14 22.91 -19.21
CA ARG A 148 17.74 23.22 -19.56
C ARG A 148 17.04 21.99 -20.14
N ARG A 149 17.72 21.21 -20.98
CA ARG A 149 17.18 19.95 -21.54
C ARG A 149 16.96 18.88 -20.46
N MET A 150 17.86 18.77 -19.47
CA MET A 150 17.72 17.83 -18.36
C MET A 150 16.62 18.19 -17.37
N LEU A 151 16.32 19.49 -17.22
CA LEU A 151 15.34 19.99 -16.26
C LEU A 151 13.91 20.03 -16.81
N GLY A 152 13.73 20.25 -18.12
CA GLY A 152 12.39 20.47 -18.69
C GLY A 152 11.67 21.67 -18.05
N GLU A 153 10.33 21.64 -18.00
CA GLU A 153 9.54 22.66 -17.31
C GLU A 153 9.53 22.43 -15.79
N THR A 154 10.55 22.91 -15.09
CA THR A 154 10.61 22.90 -13.61
C THR A 154 10.33 24.29 -13.05
N ALA A 155 9.32 24.41 -12.17
CA ALA A 155 8.72 25.69 -11.76
C ALA A 155 9.58 26.61 -10.85
N ARG A 156 10.82 26.25 -10.48
CA ARG A 156 11.67 27.00 -9.51
C ARG A 156 13.15 27.10 -9.86
N ILE A 157 13.58 26.60 -11.02
CA ILE A 157 14.99 26.56 -11.40
C ILE A 157 15.17 27.39 -12.68
N SER A 158 15.96 28.46 -12.59
CA SER A 158 16.33 29.34 -13.70
C SER A 158 17.75 29.04 -14.15
N VAL A 159 17.96 28.68 -15.42
CA VAL A 159 19.29 28.32 -15.95
C VAL A 159 19.85 29.42 -16.84
N VAL A 160 21.06 29.91 -16.54
CA VAL A 160 21.72 31.05 -17.23
C VAL A 160 23.18 30.75 -17.55
N GLN A 161 23.75 31.49 -18.51
CA GLN A 161 25.20 31.61 -18.61
C GLN A 161 25.71 32.51 -17.48
N PHE A 162 26.76 32.08 -16.79
CA PHE A 162 27.32 32.70 -15.61
C PHE A 162 28.84 32.51 -15.61
N ASP A 163 29.53 33.25 -16.50
CA ASP A 163 30.97 33.12 -16.70
C ASP A 163 31.76 33.77 -15.55
N ARG A 164 32.59 32.96 -14.88
CA ARG A 164 33.44 33.41 -13.76
C ARG A 164 34.48 34.45 -14.18
N ALA A 165 34.86 34.47 -15.46
CA ALA A 165 35.77 35.47 -16.01
C ALA A 165 35.06 36.80 -16.36
N ASP A 166 33.74 36.77 -16.62
CA ASP A 166 32.93 37.95 -16.94
C ASP A 166 32.13 38.44 -15.73
N HIS A 167 32.76 39.29 -14.94
CA HIS A 167 32.14 39.87 -13.74
C HIS A 167 30.90 40.72 -14.03
N ASP A 168 30.85 41.43 -15.17
CA ASP A 168 29.69 42.23 -15.52
C ASP A 168 28.50 41.34 -15.87
N MET A 169 28.74 40.18 -16.50
CA MET A 169 27.71 39.17 -16.73
C MET A 169 27.18 38.61 -15.41
N MET A 170 28.06 38.19 -14.50
CA MET A 170 27.62 37.66 -13.22
C MET A 170 26.73 38.66 -12.46
N ASP A 171 27.14 39.92 -12.38
CA ASP A 171 26.35 40.97 -11.71
C ASP A 171 24.98 41.15 -12.38
N ARG A 172 24.92 41.22 -13.72
CA ARG A 172 23.66 41.35 -14.47
C ARG A 172 22.70 40.18 -14.21
N GLU A 173 23.19 38.95 -14.18
CA GLU A 173 22.34 37.76 -13.99
C GLU A 173 21.83 37.64 -12.55
N LEU A 174 22.65 38.00 -11.55
CA LEU A 174 22.21 38.06 -10.15
C LEU A 174 21.11 39.11 -9.97
N ASP A 175 21.28 40.30 -10.55
CA ASP A 175 20.30 41.39 -10.47
C ASP A 175 19.00 41.01 -11.21
N ALA A 176 19.11 40.47 -12.44
CA ALA A 176 17.95 40.03 -13.23
C ALA A 176 17.15 38.89 -12.55
N PHE A 177 17.84 37.98 -11.86
CA PHE A 177 17.16 36.94 -11.07
C PHE A 177 16.45 37.53 -9.85
N THR A 178 17.09 38.48 -9.17
CA THR A 178 16.54 39.16 -7.99
C THR A 178 15.23 39.87 -8.31
N ASP A 179 15.17 40.56 -9.46
CA ASP A 179 13.98 41.27 -9.93
C ASP A 179 12.82 40.31 -10.26
N ARG A 180 13.12 39.11 -10.75
CA ARG A 180 12.11 38.11 -11.14
C ARG A 180 11.59 37.27 -9.98
N ALA A 181 12.47 36.91 -9.04
CA ALA A 181 12.18 35.96 -7.98
C ALA A 181 12.32 36.60 -6.60
N CYS A 182 13.51 36.53 -6.00
CA CYS A 182 13.86 37.20 -4.76
C CYS A 182 15.39 37.30 -4.61
N ALA A 183 15.85 38.11 -3.65
CA ALA A 183 17.28 38.30 -3.40
C ALA A 183 17.97 37.00 -2.97
N ILE A 184 19.18 36.78 -3.49
CA ILE A 184 19.94 35.55 -3.28
C ILE A 184 20.48 35.52 -1.85
N THR A 185 19.95 34.58 -1.07
CA THR A 185 20.30 34.36 0.33
C THR A 185 21.40 33.32 0.53
N GLY A 186 21.61 32.44 -0.46
CA GLY A 186 22.56 31.34 -0.40
C GLY A 186 23.32 31.14 -1.71
N ALA A 187 24.56 30.66 -1.63
CA ALA A 187 25.36 30.29 -2.80
C ALA A 187 26.02 28.92 -2.64
N ILE A 188 25.97 28.09 -3.68
CA ILE A 188 26.76 26.85 -3.81
C ILE A 188 27.71 27.03 -4.98
N ILE A 189 29.02 26.97 -4.71
CA ILE A 189 30.09 27.11 -5.71
C ILE A 189 30.70 25.72 -5.94
N LEU A 190 30.56 25.23 -7.16
CA LEU A 190 31.19 23.98 -7.62
C LEU A 190 32.54 24.28 -8.28
N PRO A 191 33.48 23.31 -8.33
CA PRO A 191 34.70 23.41 -9.15
C PRO A 191 34.39 23.78 -10.59
N ALA A 192 35.31 24.45 -11.28
CA ALA A 192 35.16 24.77 -12.70
C ALA A 192 35.17 23.50 -13.57
N TYR A 193 35.91 22.47 -13.15
CA TYR A 193 36.02 21.21 -13.86
C TYR A 193 35.54 20.02 -13.02
N GLY A 194 35.03 18.98 -13.69
CA GLY A 194 34.65 17.71 -13.06
C GLY A 194 35.84 16.89 -12.54
N ALA A 195 35.53 15.85 -11.75
CA ALA A 195 36.54 14.93 -11.22
C ALA A 195 37.34 14.28 -12.36
N GLY A 196 38.67 14.32 -12.27
CA GLY A 196 39.58 13.71 -13.24
C GLY A 196 40.02 14.59 -14.41
N HIS A 197 39.56 15.85 -14.50
CA HIS A 197 40.08 16.79 -15.51
C HIS A 197 41.58 17.06 -15.31
N PHE A 198 41.96 17.43 -14.08
CA PHE A 198 43.36 17.48 -13.66
C PHE A 198 43.76 16.09 -13.14
N SER A 199 44.79 15.50 -13.73
CA SER A 199 45.28 14.15 -13.38
C SER A 199 46.80 14.09 -13.45
N GLY A 200 47.38 13.03 -12.90
CA GLY A 200 48.84 12.86 -12.83
C GLY A 200 49.49 13.55 -11.62
N THR A 201 50.80 13.37 -11.49
CA THR A 201 51.58 14.04 -10.44
C THR A 201 51.89 15.48 -10.84
N LEU A 202 52.15 16.36 -9.86
CA LEU A 202 52.56 17.74 -10.16
C LEU A 202 53.84 17.83 -10.99
N ALA A 203 54.74 16.84 -10.88
CA ALA A 203 55.99 16.83 -11.63
C ALA A 203 55.78 16.52 -13.12
N ASP A 204 54.68 15.84 -13.45
CA ASP A 204 54.34 15.42 -14.80
C ASP A 204 53.20 16.26 -15.42
N ALA A 205 52.68 17.25 -14.67
CA ALA A 205 51.62 18.13 -15.12
C ALA A 205 52.13 19.06 -16.23
N SER A 206 51.33 19.28 -17.26
CA SER A 206 51.68 20.26 -18.30
C SER A 206 51.51 21.69 -17.79
N ASP A 207 52.25 22.63 -18.36
CA ASP A 207 52.15 24.06 -18.03
C ASP A 207 50.70 24.54 -18.22
N GLU A 208 50.02 24.09 -19.29
CA GLU A 208 48.62 24.45 -19.54
C GLU A 208 47.67 23.92 -18.45
N ALA A 209 47.94 22.75 -17.88
CA ALA A 209 47.12 22.20 -16.80
C ALA A 209 47.31 22.98 -15.49
N VAL A 210 48.53 23.44 -15.21
CA VAL A 210 48.81 24.30 -14.05
C VAL A 210 48.15 25.66 -14.23
N ASP A 211 48.31 26.28 -15.41
CA ASP A 211 47.69 27.57 -15.74
C ASP A 211 46.16 27.50 -15.64
N ALA A 212 45.54 26.49 -16.24
CA ALA A 212 44.09 26.28 -16.15
C ALA A 212 43.62 26.05 -14.71
N PHE A 213 44.39 25.32 -13.88
CA PHE A 213 44.06 25.15 -12.47
C PHE A 213 44.12 26.48 -11.70
N VAL A 214 45.15 27.30 -11.96
CA VAL A 214 45.30 28.60 -11.31
C VAL A 214 44.18 29.56 -11.75
N ASP A 215 43.94 29.68 -13.05
CA ASP A 215 43.00 30.65 -13.61
C ASP A 215 41.55 30.26 -13.35
N ASP A 216 41.16 29.01 -13.62
CA ASP A 216 39.75 28.63 -13.58
C ASP A 216 39.28 28.18 -12.19
N GLU A 217 40.13 27.48 -11.42
CA GLU A 217 39.76 27.01 -10.08
C GLU A 217 40.09 28.05 -9.00
N LEU A 218 41.33 28.56 -8.93
CA LEU A 218 41.75 29.48 -7.87
C LEU A 218 41.27 30.91 -8.11
N VAL A 219 41.61 31.50 -9.25
CA VAL A 219 41.18 32.87 -9.60
C VAL A 219 39.66 32.89 -9.81
N GLY A 220 39.08 31.86 -10.44
CA GLY A 220 37.63 31.69 -10.55
C GLY A 220 36.91 31.66 -9.20
N ALA A 221 37.42 30.94 -8.19
CA ALA A 221 36.82 30.93 -6.85
C ALA A 221 36.87 32.31 -6.17
N ILE A 222 37.96 33.06 -6.33
CA ILE A 222 38.11 34.42 -5.82
C ILE A 222 37.14 35.37 -6.54
N ALA A 223 37.01 35.25 -7.86
CA ALA A 223 36.11 36.07 -8.66
C ALA A 223 34.65 35.92 -8.18
N VAL A 224 34.20 34.68 -7.98
CA VAL A 224 32.85 34.39 -7.46
C VAL A 224 32.67 34.93 -6.04
N ALA A 225 33.64 34.72 -5.15
CA ALA A 225 33.57 35.24 -3.78
C ALA A 225 33.44 36.77 -3.74
N ARG A 226 34.25 37.47 -4.55
CA ARG A 226 34.19 38.93 -4.70
C ARG A 226 32.83 39.38 -5.22
N THR A 227 32.31 38.74 -6.27
CA THR A 227 31.01 39.07 -6.87
C THR A 227 29.89 38.91 -5.86
N LEU A 228 29.83 37.78 -5.15
CA LEU A 228 28.82 37.53 -4.12
C LEU A 228 28.93 38.52 -2.94
N SER A 229 30.15 38.84 -2.51
CA SER A 229 30.33 39.82 -1.43
C SER A 229 29.87 41.21 -1.84
N ARG A 230 30.12 41.65 -3.09
CA ARG A 230 29.57 42.91 -3.63
C ARG A 230 28.05 42.86 -3.73
N TYR A 231 27.49 41.75 -4.22
CA TYR A 231 26.05 41.56 -4.29
C TYR A 231 25.41 41.69 -2.90
N TRP A 232 25.92 40.99 -1.88
CA TRP A 232 25.39 41.09 -0.51
C TRP A 232 25.65 42.43 0.18
N GLN A 233 26.65 43.19 -0.27
CA GLN A 233 26.82 44.58 0.14
C GLN A 233 25.69 45.47 -0.41
N ARG A 234 25.23 45.23 -1.65
CA ARG A 234 24.11 45.97 -2.28
C ARG A 234 22.75 45.52 -1.75
N HIS A 235 22.63 44.25 -1.35
CA HIS A 235 21.40 43.62 -0.87
C HIS A 235 21.54 43.21 0.61
N ASP A 236 21.69 44.18 1.52
CA ASP A 236 22.04 43.97 2.93
C ASP A 236 20.82 43.80 3.89
N SER A 237 19.63 43.59 3.32
CA SER A 237 18.35 43.42 4.03
C SER A 237 17.71 42.05 3.76
N LEU A 238 18.52 40.99 3.69
CA LEU A 238 18.05 39.62 3.48
C LEU A 238 17.28 39.09 4.69
N VAL A 239 16.45 38.06 4.48
CA VAL A 239 15.64 37.41 5.52
C VAL A 239 16.50 36.83 6.65
N HIS A 240 17.67 36.29 6.29
CA HIS A 240 18.72 35.89 7.23
C HIS A 240 20.08 36.26 6.67
N ASP A 241 21.10 36.23 7.53
CA ASP A 241 22.50 36.43 7.12
C ASP A 241 22.86 35.55 5.90
N PRO A 242 23.58 36.08 4.89
CA PRO A 242 23.92 35.34 3.68
C PRO A 242 24.85 34.16 3.94
N ARG A 243 24.69 33.09 3.16
CA ARG A 243 25.46 31.85 3.30
C ARG A 243 26.11 31.41 1.98
N PHE A 244 27.34 30.89 2.05
CA PHE A 244 28.01 30.29 0.89
C PHE A 244 28.61 28.93 1.18
N ILE A 245 28.66 28.06 0.19
CA ILE A 245 29.28 26.74 0.28
C ILE A 245 30.14 26.48 -0.94
N PHE A 246 31.42 26.23 -0.74
CA PHE A 246 32.26 25.62 -1.76
C PHE A 246 32.12 24.11 -1.68
N MET A 247 31.63 23.44 -2.72
CA MET A 247 31.41 22.00 -2.72
C MET A 247 32.38 21.32 -3.68
N GLY A 248 33.38 20.61 -3.17
CA GLY A 248 34.42 19.97 -3.99
C GLY A 248 33.90 18.80 -4.84
N ASN A 249 34.76 18.29 -5.72
CA ASN A 249 34.47 17.10 -6.54
C ASN A 249 34.42 15.81 -5.71
N SER A 250 33.79 14.77 -6.28
CA SER A 250 33.96 13.38 -5.83
C SER A 250 35.41 12.92 -6.04
N SER A 251 35.74 11.74 -5.52
CA SER A 251 37.11 11.21 -5.68
C SER A 251 37.45 10.99 -7.15
N ASP A 252 38.67 11.37 -7.53
CA ASP A 252 39.25 11.07 -8.85
C ASP A 252 39.78 9.62 -8.94
N GLY A 253 39.82 8.90 -7.82
CA GLY A 253 40.37 7.54 -7.73
C GLY A 253 41.90 7.46 -7.89
N ALA A 254 42.58 8.60 -7.98
CA ALA A 254 44.02 8.75 -8.21
C ALA A 254 44.71 9.53 -7.07
N GLY A 255 44.17 9.45 -5.85
CA GLY A 255 44.73 10.06 -4.65
C GLY A 255 44.32 11.51 -4.43
N ASP A 256 43.43 12.07 -5.27
CA ASP A 256 42.82 13.39 -5.09
C ASP A 256 43.83 14.52 -4.91
N ILE A 257 44.97 14.46 -5.63
CA ILE A 257 46.11 15.39 -5.47
C ILE A 257 45.64 16.84 -5.68
N TRP A 258 45.05 17.11 -6.84
CA TRP A 258 44.53 18.43 -7.21
C TRP A 258 43.34 18.85 -6.33
N GLY A 259 42.50 17.88 -5.94
CA GLY A 259 41.41 18.09 -4.98
C GLY A 259 41.90 18.58 -3.62
N ASN A 260 43.03 18.07 -3.13
CA ASN A 260 43.65 18.50 -1.88
C ASN A 260 44.26 19.91 -1.97
N PHE A 261 44.86 20.27 -3.13
CA PHE A 261 45.32 21.65 -3.38
C PHE A 261 44.17 22.64 -3.37
N LEU A 262 43.11 22.34 -4.12
CA LEU A 262 41.92 23.20 -4.18
C LEU A 262 41.25 23.32 -2.81
N ARG A 263 41.16 22.22 -2.05
CA ARG A 263 40.67 22.23 -0.66
C ARG A 263 41.50 23.17 0.22
N ALA A 264 42.82 23.09 0.18
CA ALA A 264 43.69 23.93 1.00
C ALA A 264 43.53 25.42 0.67
N ALA A 265 43.50 25.77 -0.62
CA ALA A 265 43.35 27.15 -1.08
C ALA A 265 41.98 27.73 -0.73
N VAL A 266 40.91 26.97 -0.98
CA VAL A 266 39.54 27.38 -0.65
C VAL A 266 39.34 27.49 0.85
N GLU A 267 39.90 26.60 1.68
CA GLU A 267 39.84 26.74 3.14
C GLU A 267 40.35 28.12 3.58
N GLN A 268 41.48 28.57 3.02
CA GLN A 268 42.03 29.87 3.35
C GLN A 268 41.19 31.03 2.82
N LEU A 269 40.65 30.91 1.60
CA LEU A 269 39.71 31.90 1.04
C LEU A 269 38.48 32.07 1.94
N VAL A 270 37.88 30.97 2.41
CA VAL A 270 36.73 31.00 3.31
C VAL A 270 37.07 31.64 4.66
N ARG A 271 38.27 31.39 5.21
CA ARG A 271 38.72 32.02 6.46
C ARG A 271 38.85 33.53 6.31
N VAL A 272 39.48 34.00 5.24
CA VAL A 272 39.65 35.42 4.95
C VAL A 272 38.28 36.08 4.74
N TRP A 273 37.41 35.47 3.93
CA TRP A 273 36.08 36.03 3.66
C TRP A 273 35.22 36.14 4.94
N ARG A 274 35.27 35.14 5.83
CA ARG A 274 34.60 35.21 7.13
C ARG A 274 35.17 36.34 8.01
N ASP A 275 36.49 36.43 8.15
CA ASP A 275 37.15 37.46 8.97
C ASP A 275 36.85 38.87 8.45
N GLU A 276 36.99 39.10 7.14
CA GLU A 276 36.67 40.41 6.53
C GLU A 276 35.21 40.81 6.77
N SER A 277 34.27 39.85 6.62
CA SER A 277 32.85 40.12 6.90
C SER A 277 32.58 40.38 8.39
N GLU A 278 33.20 39.63 9.30
CA GLU A 278 33.08 39.86 10.75
C GLU A 278 33.59 41.25 11.15
N VAL A 279 34.75 41.65 10.61
CA VAL A 279 35.34 42.97 10.85
C VAL A 279 34.45 44.08 10.26
N ASP A 280 33.94 43.91 9.03
CA ASP A 280 33.04 44.87 8.40
C ASP A 280 31.74 45.07 9.19
N VAL A 281 31.14 43.98 9.69
CA VAL A 281 29.94 44.05 10.54
C VAL A 281 30.25 44.69 11.89
N ALA A 282 31.36 44.32 12.54
CA ALA A 282 31.77 44.90 13.82
C ALA A 282 31.99 46.42 13.75
N HIS A 283 32.48 46.91 12.62
CA HIS A 283 32.69 48.34 12.36
C HIS A 283 31.49 49.04 11.71
N GLY A 284 30.36 48.34 11.54
CA GLY A 284 29.13 48.90 10.96
C GLY A 284 29.21 49.23 9.47
N ARG A 285 30.21 48.71 8.73
CA ARG A 285 30.32 48.85 7.27
C ARG A 285 29.35 47.93 6.52
N ARG A 286 28.92 46.85 7.16
CA ARG A 286 27.87 45.94 6.68
C ARG A 286 26.88 45.62 7.79
N ARG A 287 25.64 45.31 7.42
CA ARG A 287 24.58 44.94 8.37
C ARG A 287 24.53 43.44 8.65
N GLN A 288 24.79 42.61 7.64
CA GLN A 288 24.62 41.16 7.71
C GLN A 288 25.95 40.45 7.59
N LEU A 289 26.10 39.35 8.33
CA LEU A 289 27.35 38.59 8.36
C LEU A 289 27.37 37.52 7.27
N GLU A 290 28.35 37.58 6.38
CA GLU A 290 28.61 36.53 5.40
C GLU A 290 29.32 35.36 6.08
N TRP A 291 28.72 34.17 5.97
CA TRP A 291 29.29 32.97 6.58
C TRP A 291 29.19 31.79 5.64
N GLY A 292 30.25 31.01 5.50
CA GLY A 292 30.21 29.88 4.60
C GLY A 292 31.20 28.78 4.89
N ASN A 293 31.01 27.62 4.29
CA ASN A 293 31.77 26.40 4.58
C ASN A 293 32.30 25.78 3.29
N GLN A 294 33.24 24.84 3.41
CA GLN A 294 33.64 23.97 2.32
C GLN A 294 33.16 22.53 2.59
N VAL A 295 32.48 21.91 1.62
CA VAL A 295 32.09 20.49 1.68
C VAL A 295 33.09 19.66 0.87
N VAL A 296 33.77 18.74 1.55
CA VAL A 296 34.81 17.88 0.95
C VAL A 296 34.22 16.52 0.61
N ARG A 297 33.98 16.28 -0.69
CA ARG A 297 33.27 15.10 -1.21
C ARG A 297 34.17 13.91 -1.51
N PHE A 298 35.42 14.11 -1.93
CA PHE A 298 36.30 13.03 -2.38
C PHE A 298 36.72 12.01 -1.31
N THR A 299 36.37 12.23 -0.04
CA THR A 299 36.61 11.25 1.03
C THR A 299 35.58 10.13 1.11
N ASN A 300 34.53 10.19 0.29
CA ASN A 300 33.47 9.20 0.20
C ASN A 300 33.23 8.84 -1.28
N THR A 301 33.08 7.55 -1.57
CA THR A 301 32.85 7.03 -2.93
C THR A 301 31.49 6.32 -3.07
N GLU A 302 30.64 6.41 -2.04
CA GLU A 302 29.31 5.82 -2.07
C GLU A 302 28.42 6.55 -3.09
N ALA A 303 27.47 5.84 -3.71
CA ALA A 303 26.54 6.43 -4.68
C ALA A 303 25.69 7.59 -4.09
N GLU A 304 25.56 7.64 -2.77
CA GLU A 304 24.82 8.65 -2.03
C GLU A 304 25.63 9.95 -1.75
N ASN A 305 26.91 9.98 -2.13
CA ASN A 305 27.82 11.11 -1.91
C ASN A 305 27.20 12.48 -2.28
N LEU A 306 26.78 12.62 -3.54
CA LEU A 306 26.27 13.88 -4.07
C LEU A 306 24.91 14.27 -3.43
N PRO A 307 23.90 13.38 -3.36
CA PRO A 307 22.66 13.68 -2.64
C PRO A 307 22.89 14.09 -1.18
N PHE A 308 23.80 13.42 -0.47
CA PHE A 308 24.13 13.75 0.92
C PHE A 308 24.77 15.13 1.03
N ALA A 309 25.77 15.43 0.17
CA ALA A 309 26.43 16.73 0.14
C ALA A 309 25.44 17.86 -0.19
N ALA A 310 24.56 17.66 -1.18
CA ALA A 310 23.53 18.63 -1.57
C ALA A 310 22.50 18.88 -0.45
N GLY A 311 22.10 17.83 0.29
CA GLY A 311 21.21 17.97 1.44
C GLY A 311 21.87 18.69 2.62
N GLN A 312 23.16 18.44 2.91
CA GLN A 312 23.90 19.19 3.93
C GLN A 312 24.08 20.66 3.53
N ALA A 313 24.27 20.91 2.23
CA ALA A 313 24.31 22.25 1.69
C ALA A 313 22.97 22.97 1.93
N ALA A 314 21.84 22.34 1.57
CA ALA A 314 20.51 22.87 1.85
C ALA A 314 20.31 23.16 3.35
N ARG A 315 20.74 22.25 4.23
CA ARG A 315 20.65 22.42 5.69
C ARG A 315 21.46 23.60 6.22
N THR A 316 22.56 23.94 5.57
CA THR A 316 23.47 25.02 6.00
C THR A 316 23.07 26.36 5.39
N LEU A 317 22.52 26.36 4.17
CA LEU A 317 22.08 27.57 3.48
C LEU A 317 20.69 28.05 3.93
N LEU A 318 19.73 27.12 4.03
CA LEU A 318 18.30 27.46 4.22
C LEU A 318 17.88 27.50 5.70
N LYS A 319 18.76 27.11 6.63
CA LYS A 319 18.54 27.24 8.07
C LYS A 319 19.56 28.20 8.65
N GLU A 320 19.20 28.87 9.75
CA GLU A 320 20.10 29.77 10.49
C GLU A 320 21.17 29.00 11.29
N ARG A 321 22.02 28.22 10.60
CA ARG A 321 23.09 27.46 11.22
C ARG A 321 24.45 28.03 10.86
N LYS A 322 25.24 28.38 11.87
CA LYS A 322 26.65 28.79 11.71
C LYS A 322 27.57 27.65 12.17
N ILE A 323 28.24 27.00 11.21
CA ILE A 323 29.20 25.93 11.52
C ILE A 323 30.61 26.52 11.56
N GLN A 324 31.31 26.34 12.69
CA GLN A 324 32.63 26.92 12.94
C GLN A 324 33.72 26.30 12.07
N SER A 325 33.77 24.97 11.97
CA SER A 325 34.73 24.30 11.09
C SER A 325 34.53 24.73 9.63
N VAL A 326 35.63 25.04 8.94
CA VAL A 326 35.59 25.48 7.53
C VAL A 326 35.32 24.27 6.64
N ASN A 327 36.14 23.24 6.75
CA ASN A 327 36.03 22.02 5.94
C ASN A 327 35.12 21.00 6.63
N LEU A 328 34.11 20.56 5.89
CA LEU A 328 33.09 19.61 6.31
C LEU A 328 33.23 18.38 5.41
N TYR A 329 33.88 17.36 5.95
CA TYR A 329 34.15 16.12 5.26
C TYR A 329 32.92 15.22 5.24
N LEU A 330 32.68 14.58 4.10
CA LEU A 330 31.83 13.40 4.07
C LEU A 330 32.54 12.25 4.81
N PRO A 331 31.81 11.43 5.56
CA PRO A 331 32.40 10.24 6.17
C PRO A 331 32.72 9.18 5.11
N PRO A 332 33.78 8.35 5.29
CA PRO A 332 34.11 7.26 4.36
C PRO A 332 32.93 6.32 4.09
N SER A 333 32.12 6.03 5.12
CA SER A 333 30.78 5.46 4.97
C SER A 333 29.74 6.34 5.65
N ILE A 334 28.75 6.79 4.89
CA ILE A 334 27.62 7.57 5.38
C ILE A 334 26.74 6.69 6.27
N GLY A 335 26.55 5.42 5.89
CA GLY A 335 25.78 4.45 6.68
C GLY A 335 26.31 4.28 8.09
N ASP A 336 27.61 4.01 8.22
CA ASP A 336 28.25 3.73 9.51
C ASP A 336 28.39 4.99 10.37
N ALA A 337 28.76 6.12 9.78
CA ALA A 337 28.98 7.36 10.52
C ALA A 337 27.69 8.04 11.00
N THR A 338 26.55 7.74 10.36
CA THR A 338 25.26 8.36 10.70
C THR A 338 24.28 7.42 11.38
N GLY A 339 24.62 6.13 11.49
CA GLY A 339 23.75 5.09 12.09
C GLY A 339 22.57 4.66 11.19
N ALA A 340 22.37 5.31 10.04
CA ALA A 340 21.24 5.08 9.15
C ALA A 340 21.69 4.65 7.75
N ARG A 341 21.18 3.51 7.25
CA ARG A 341 21.57 2.93 5.94
C ARG A 341 21.02 3.66 4.70
N ARG A 342 20.24 4.74 4.85
CA ARG A 342 19.69 5.56 3.74
C ARG A 342 19.41 7.01 4.14
N ALA A 343 19.58 7.96 3.22
CA ALA A 343 19.09 9.33 3.33
C ALA A 343 17.58 9.28 3.21
N MET A 344 16.90 9.86 4.20
CA MET A 344 15.48 10.11 4.12
C MET A 344 15.29 11.63 4.09
N VAL A 345 15.11 12.17 2.89
CA VAL A 345 14.41 13.44 2.70
C VAL A 345 12.99 13.05 2.28
N GLY A 346 11.96 13.40 3.07
CA GLY A 346 10.58 13.06 2.71
C GLY A 346 9.53 13.17 3.82
N THR A 347 8.26 13.00 3.44
CA THR A 347 7.03 13.25 4.21
C THR A 347 6.96 12.54 5.57
N ALA A 348 7.65 11.41 5.75
CA ALA A 348 7.59 10.58 6.96
C ALA A 348 8.15 11.27 8.22
N GLU A 349 9.08 12.22 8.08
CA GLU A 349 9.63 12.98 9.22
C GLU A 349 8.75 14.19 9.61
N ASN A 350 7.75 14.55 8.79
CA ASN A 350 6.98 15.80 8.91
C ASN A 350 5.50 15.63 9.31
N ILE A 351 5.08 14.42 9.72
CA ILE A 351 3.68 14.13 10.08
C ILE A 351 3.43 13.95 11.58
N THR A 352 4.41 14.22 12.43
CA THR A 352 4.35 13.99 13.90
C THR A 352 3.17 14.67 14.60
N GLY A 353 2.66 15.77 14.03
CA GLY A 353 1.49 16.50 14.55
C GLY A 353 0.13 15.92 14.11
N LEU A 354 0.09 15.02 13.14
CA LEU A 354 -1.16 14.59 12.50
C LEU A 354 -2.03 13.70 13.41
N HIS A 355 -1.40 12.81 14.19
CA HIS A 355 -2.07 11.88 15.10
C HIS A 355 -1.55 11.95 16.53
N LEU A 356 -1.00 13.11 16.91
CA LEU A 356 -0.37 13.27 18.22
C LEU A 356 -1.34 12.89 19.35
N GLY A 357 -0.92 11.92 20.16
CA GLY A 357 -1.66 11.49 21.36
C GLY A 357 -2.79 10.49 21.11
N LYS A 358 -3.09 10.15 19.85
CA LYS A 358 -4.12 9.15 19.49
C LYS A 358 -3.62 7.73 19.76
N VAL A 359 -4.52 6.83 20.15
CA VAL A 359 -4.21 5.42 20.41
C VAL A 359 -4.89 4.52 19.37
N ALA A 360 -4.11 3.71 18.67
CA ALA A 360 -4.62 2.78 17.65
C ALA A 360 -4.43 1.32 18.05
N LEU A 361 -5.51 0.53 17.97
CA LEU A 361 -5.46 -0.94 17.97
C LEU A 361 -5.50 -1.44 16.53
N ILE A 362 -4.47 -2.19 16.12
CA ILE A 362 -4.28 -2.63 14.73
C ILE A 362 -4.16 -4.15 14.68
N THR A 363 -5.14 -4.81 14.05
CA THR A 363 -5.12 -6.27 13.86
C THR A 363 -4.27 -6.67 12.65
N GLY A 364 -3.53 -7.75 12.75
CA GLY A 364 -2.68 -8.25 11.66
C GLY A 364 -1.54 -7.29 11.31
N GLY A 365 -1.05 -6.51 12.27
CA GLY A 365 -0.08 -5.45 12.02
C GLY A 365 1.40 -5.88 12.02
N SER A 366 1.69 -7.19 11.98
CA SER A 366 3.09 -7.67 11.94
C SER A 366 3.76 -7.52 10.56
N ALA A 367 2.96 -7.35 9.50
CA ALA A 367 3.43 -7.28 8.11
C ALA A 367 2.38 -6.55 7.24
N GLY A 368 2.71 -6.36 5.96
CA GLY A 368 1.77 -5.83 4.99
C GLY A 368 1.33 -4.39 5.26
N ILE A 369 0.14 -4.05 4.76
CA ILE A 369 -0.53 -2.77 4.99
C ILE A 369 -0.65 -2.48 6.50
N GLY A 370 -1.07 -3.46 7.31
CA GLY A 370 -1.21 -3.26 8.76
C GLY A 370 0.09 -2.85 9.45
N GLY A 371 1.22 -3.47 9.08
CA GLY A 371 2.54 -3.08 9.59
C GLY A 371 2.95 -1.68 9.17
N GLN A 372 2.70 -1.32 7.90
CA GLN A 372 2.98 0.04 7.41
C GLN A 372 2.05 1.09 8.04
N VAL A 373 0.78 0.78 8.30
CA VAL A 373 -0.15 1.67 9.02
C VAL A 373 0.32 1.86 10.46
N ALA A 374 0.74 0.79 11.15
CA ALA A 374 1.29 0.90 12.50
C ALA A 374 2.54 1.77 12.54
N ARG A 375 3.45 1.57 11.59
CA ARG A 375 4.68 2.35 11.42
C ARG A 375 4.37 3.84 11.19
N LEU A 376 3.54 4.15 10.20
CA LEU A 376 3.23 5.53 9.83
C LEU A 376 2.38 6.25 10.89
N LEU A 377 1.44 5.57 11.56
CA LEU A 377 0.72 6.16 12.70
C LEU A 377 1.66 6.50 13.86
N ALA A 378 2.61 5.62 14.17
CA ALA A 378 3.59 5.88 15.22
C ALA A 378 4.48 7.08 14.86
N LEU A 379 5.01 7.13 13.63
CA LEU A 379 5.76 8.27 13.10
C LEU A 379 4.93 9.57 13.10
N ALA A 380 3.62 9.45 12.90
CA ALA A 380 2.68 10.57 12.97
C ALA A 380 2.24 10.98 14.38
N GLY A 381 2.89 10.45 15.42
CA GLY A 381 2.65 10.83 16.82
C GLY A 381 1.55 10.05 17.53
N ALA A 382 1.02 8.98 16.94
CA ALA A 382 0.11 8.07 17.64
C ALA A 382 0.87 7.14 18.60
N LYS A 383 0.13 6.47 19.48
CA LYS A 383 0.54 5.26 20.20
C LYS A 383 -0.17 4.08 19.54
N VAL A 384 0.52 2.96 19.36
CA VAL A 384 -0.01 1.81 18.63
C VAL A 384 0.08 0.53 19.46
N MET A 385 -1.03 -0.22 19.52
CA MET A 385 -1.06 -1.62 19.89
C MET A 385 -1.13 -2.45 18.60
N ILE A 386 -0.07 -3.19 18.31
CA ILE A 386 0.02 -4.05 17.14
C ILE A 386 -0.26 -5.49 17.58
N VAL A 387 -1.31 -6.11 17.04
CA VAL A 387 -1.65 -7.49 17.39
C VAL A 387 -1.57 -8.42 16.19
N ALA A 388 -1.03 -9.62 16.39
CA ALA A 388 -0.90 -10.63 15.36
C ALA A 388 -0.71 -12.03 15.96
N ARG A 389 -0.78 -13.07 15.13
CA ARG A 389 -0.53 -14.46 15.56
C ARG A 389 0.96 -14.73 15.84
N ARG A 390 1.84 -14.31 14.92
CA ARG A 390 3.26 -14.68 14.92
C ARG A 390 4.09 -13.68 15.73
N GLU A 391 4.61 -14.12 16.86
CA GLU A 391 5.42 -13.29 17.76
C GLU A 391 6.70 -12.76 17.09
N GLY A 392 7.45 -13.61 16.39
CA GLY A 392 8.74 -13.21 15.79
C GLY A 392 8.62 -12.08 14.76
N GLU A 393 7.63 -12.11 13.87
CA GLU A 393 7.41 -11.03 12.89
C GLU A 393 6.95 -9.74 13.55
N LEU A 394 6.13 -9.86 14.59
CA LEU A 394 5.59 -8.73 15.33
C LEU A 394 6.67 -8.06 16.18
N ALA A 395 7.61 -8.81 16.75
CA ALA A 395 8.81 -8.29 17.40
C ALA A 395 9.71 -7.55 16.40
N THR A 396 9.94 -8.12 15.21
CA THR A 396 10.74 -7.47 14.14
C THR A 396 10.10 -6.16 13.67
N MET A 397 8.78 -6.16 13.43
CA MET A 397 8.05 -4.95 13.04
C MET A 397 8.13 -3.88 14.13
N ARG A 398 7.92 -4.28 15.39
CA ARG A 398 8.04 -3.37 16.54
C ARG A 398 9.42 -2.75 16.63
N ALA A 399 10.47 -3.56 16.60
CA ALA A 399 11.85 -3.10 16.71
C ALA A 399 12.19 -2.10 15.59
N ARG A 400 11.72 -2.37 14.36
CA ARG A 400 11.85 -1.44 13.25
C ARG A 400 11.16 -0.10 13.54
N ILE A 401 9.90 -0.12 13.96
CA ILE A 401 9.14 1.12 14.24
C ILE A 401 9.81 1.90 15.38
N VAL A 402 10.23 1.21 16.46
CA VAL A 402 10.91 1.83 17.59
C VAL A 402 12.21 2.50 17.14
N GLY A 403 13.07 1.82 16.37
CA GLY A 403 14.30 2.41 15.85
C GLY A 403 14.02 3.64 14.98
N GLU A 404 13.02 3.58 14.09
CA GLU A 404 12.65 4.74 13.28
C GLU A 404 12.09 5.92 14.12
N LEU A 405 11.41 5.65 15.24
CA LEU A 405 10.98 6.72 16.16
C LEU A 405 12.15 7.35 16.92
N GLU A 406 13.18 6.56 17.26
CA GLU A 406 14.42 7.06 17.88
C GLU A 406 15.15 7.99 16.91
N ASP A 407 15.26 7.56 15.65
CA ASP A 407 15.90 8.33 14.58
C ASP A 407 15.23 9.70 14.36
N VAL A 408 13.89 9.76 14.46
CA VAL A 408 13.11 11.00 14.32
C VAL A 408 13.05 11.82 15.62
N GLY A 409 13.63 11.34 16.72
CA GLY A 409 13.77 12.09 17.98
C GLY A 409 12.55 12.05 18.91
N PHE A 410 11.66 11.06 18.79
CA PHE A 410 10.59 10.87 19.77
C PHE A 410 11.15 10.41 21.12
N SER A 411 10.61 10.95 22.23
CA SER A 411 10.98 10.51 23.58
C SER A 411 10.10 9.38 24.10
N GLY A 412 10.72 8.41 24.80
CA GLY A 412 10.04 7.25 25.37
C GLY A 412 9.35 6.39 24.31
N VAL A 413 10.05 6.08 23.22
CA VAL A 413 9.56 5.30 22.07
C VAL A 413 9.00 3.92 22.46
N GLU A 414 9.61 3.26 23.44
CA GLU A 414 9.23 1.92 23.92
C GLU A 414 7.80 1.83 24.44
N ARG A 415 7.33 2.89 25.12
CA ARG A 415 5.96 2.99 25.62
C ARG A 415 4.97 3.45 24.55
N ARG A 416 5.40 3.80 23.33
CA ARG A 416 4.52 4.25 22.24
C ARG A 416 4.08 3.11 21.34
N VAL A 417 4.93 2.08 21.20
CA VAL A 417 4.68 0.92 20.35
C VAL A 417 4.62 -0.32 21.24
N ARG A 418 3.41 -0.83 21.46
CA ARG A 418 3.16 -2.06 22.21
C ARG A 418 2.66 -3.14 21.26
N THR A 419 2.85 -4.39 21.65
CA THR A 419 2.48 -5.51 20.81
C THR A 419 1.92 -6.67 21.60
N LEU A 420 1.01 -7.43 21.00
CA LEU A 420 0.43 -8.63 21.57
C LEU A 420 0.40 -9.76 20.54
N ALA A 421 1.14 -10.84 20.82
CA ALA A 421 1.20 -12.03 19.98
C ALA A 421 0.06 -13.01 20.30
N ASN A 422 -0.05 -14.09 19.52
CA ASN A 422 -1.08 -15.12 19.65
C ASN A 422 -2.52 -14.57 19.62
N ILE A 423 -2.72 -13.50 18.86
CA ILE A 423 -4.04 -12.94 18.60
C ILE A 423 -4.55 -13.48 17.27
N ASP A 424 -5.43 -14.46 17.34
CA ASP A 424 -6.24 -14.94 16.22
C ASP A 424 -7.55 -14.16 16.16
N VAL A 425 -7.90 -13.68 14.98
CA VAL A 425 -9.16 -12.96 14.75
C VAL A 425 -10.36 -13.89 14.64
N GLY A 426 -10.16 -15.19 14.42
CA GLY A 426 -11.22 -16.19 14.49
C GLY A 426 -11.66 -16.54 15.92
N ASP A 427 -10.92 -16.10 16.95
CA ASP A 427 -11.23 -16.37 18.36
C ASP A 427 -11.62 -15.08 19.11
N LEU A 428 -12.88 -15.02 19.56
CA LEU A 428 -13.42 -13.85 20.28
C LEU A 428 -12.71 -13.59 21.60
N THR A 429 -12.19 -14.62 22.27
CA THR A 429 -11.47 -14.47 23.55
C THR A 429 -10.13 -13.76 23.33
N SER A 430 -9.43 -14.16 22.27
CA SER A 430 -8.23 -13.49 21.76
C SER A 430 -8.49 -12.01 21.41
N LEU A 431 -9.61 -11.70 20.76
CA LEU A 431 -9.99 -10.32 20.45
C LEU A 431 -10.25 -9.47 21.69
N GLN A 432 -10.97 -10.02 22.68
CA GLN A 432 -11.22 -9.32 23.95
C GLN A 432 -9.90 -8.99 24.67
N ARG A 433 -8.97 -9.96 24.72
CA ARG A 433 -7.62 -9.73 25.29
C ARG A 433 -6.87 -8.60 24.59
N ALA A 434 -7.00 -8.48 23.26
CA ALA A 434 -6.38 -7.39 22.51
C ALA A 434 -6.94 -6.02 22.91
N VAL A 435 -8.25 -5.92 23.13
CA VAL A 435 -8.89 -4.68 23.62
C VAL A 435 -8.43 -4.37 25.04
N ASP A 436 -8.49 -5.34 25.95
CA ASP A 436 -8.13 -5.18 27.37
C ASP A 436 -6.68 -4.73 27.54
N GLU A 437 -5.73 -5.38 26.85
CA GLU A 437 -4.31 -5.00 26.93
C GLU A 437 -4.03 -3.64 26.27
N THR A 438 -4.82 -3.23 25.28
CA THR A 438 -4.70 -1.88 24.70
C THR A 438 -5.14 -0.82 25.70
N VAL A 439 -6.29 -1.02 26.34
CA VAL A 439 -6.82 -0.10 27.37
C VAL A 439 -5.88 -0.09 28.58
N LYS A 440 -5.36 -1.23 29.00
CA LYS A 440 -4.38 -1.32 30.09
C LYS A 440 -3.07 -0.60 29.76
N ALA A 441 -2.57 -0.70 28.53
CA ALA A 441 -1.32 -0.06 28.12
C ALA A 441 -1.45 1.45 27.93
N PHE A 442 -2.60 1.94 27.45
CA PHE A 442 -2.73 3.31 26.96
C PHE A 442 -3.89 4.12 27.55
N GLY A 443 -4.78 3.48 28.30
CA GLY A 443 -5.94 4.08 28.98
C GLY A 443 -7.17 4.33 28.10
N ARG A 444 -7.04 4.20 26.77
CA ARG A 444 -8.10 4.49 25.79
C ARG A 444 -7.82 3.82 24.44
N ILE A 445 -8.82 3.82 23.56
CA ILE A 445 -8.69 3.46 22.15
C ILE A 445 -9.34 4.59 21.34
N ASP A 446 -8.57 5.28 20.50
CA ASP A 446 -9.10 6.29 19.59
C ASP A 446 -9.40 5.68 18.22
N TYR A 447 -8.52 4.80 17.72
CA TYR A 447 -8.62 4.16 16.41
C TYR A 447 -8.68 2.63 16.53
N LEU A 448 -9.69 2.02 15.92
CA LEU A 448 -9.73 0.57 15.69
C LEU A 448 -9.49 0.32 14.19
N ILE A 449 -8.37 -0.32 13.85
CA ILE A 449 -8.02 -0.66 12.48
C ILE A 449 -8.19 -2.17 12.28
N ASN A 450 -9.34 -2.54 11.69
CA ASN A 450 -9.66 -3.92 11.34
C ASN A 450 -8.95 -4.31 10.03
N ASN A 451 -7.66 -4.61 10.14
CA ASN A 451 -6.79 -4.93 9.00
C ASN A 451 -6.60 -6.43 8.75
N ALA A 452 -6.60 -7.25 9.80
CA ALA A 452 -6.38 -8.69 9.65
C ALA A 452 -7.41 -9.34 8.70
N GLY A 453 -6.96 -10.32 7.94
CA GLY A 453 -7.83 -11.14 7.13
C GLY A 453 -7.13 -12.32 6.46
N VAL A 454 -7.91 -13.31 6.05
CA VAL A 454 -7.47 -14.53 5.37
C VAL A 454 -7.88 -14.51 3.91
N SER A 455 -7.17 -15.28 3.06
CA SER A 455 -7.54 -15.46 1.64
C SER A 455 -8.86 -16.24 1.48
N GLY A 456 -9.20 -17.06 2.46
CA GLY A 456 -10.32 -17.98 2.40
C GLY A 456 -9.98 -19.29 1.67
N ALA A 457 -11.03 -20.01 1.27
CA ALA A 457 -10.94 -21.36 0.73
C ALA A 457 -10.25 -21.44 -0.63
N GLU A 458 -10.37 -20.39 -1.46
CA GLU A 458 -9.88 -20.38 -2.85
C GLU A 458 -10.48 -21.48 -3.73
N GLU A 459 -11.77 -21.75 -3.55
CA GLU A 459 -12.52 -22.78 -4.25
C GLU A 459 -13.77 -22.19 -4.91
N MET A 460 -14.31 -22.86 -5.94
CA MET A 460 -15.66 -22.55 -6.41
C MET A 460 -16.67 -22.91 -5.32
N VAL A 461 -17.82 -22.23 -5.29
CA VAL A 461 -18.87 -22.42 -4.28
C VAL A 461 -19.30 -23.90 -4.17
N VAL A 462 -19.37 -24.61 -5.29
CA VAL A 462 -19.78 -26.03 -5.35
C VAL A 462 -18.73 -27.00 -4.78
N ASP A 463 -17.49 -26.56 -4.64
CA ASP A 463 -16.40 -27.33 -4.02
C ASP A 463 -16.14 -26.94 -2.58
N MET A 464 -16.53 -25.72 -2.21
CA MET A 464 -16.23 -25.12 -0.94
C MET A 464 -16.97 -25.83 0.20
N SER A 465 -16.23 -26.17 1.25
CA SER A 465 -16.80 -26.70 2.47
C SER A 465 -17.45 -25.60 3.32
N VAL A 466 -18.47 -25.97 4.10
CA VAL A 466 -19.15 -25.05 5.01
C VAL A 466 -18.19 -24.53 6.08
N ASP A 467 -17.26 -25.36 6.56
CA ASP A 467 -16.28 -24.96 7.58
C ASP A 467 -15.27 -23.95 7.04
N ALA A 468 -14.81 -24.12 5.78
CA ALA A 468 -13.92 -23.15 5.16
C ALA A 468 -14.61 -21.80 4.94
N TRP A 469 -15.88 -21.82 4.49
CA TRP A 469 -16.72 -20.64 4.39
C TRP A 469 -16.88 -19.93 5.74
N ARG A 470 -17.27 -20.67 6.79
CA ARG A 470 -17.43 -20.13 8.15
C ARG A 470 -16.13 -19.56 8.69
N TYR A 471 -15.00 -20.26 8.50
CA TYR A 471 -13.68 -19.77 8.92
C TYR A 471 -13.36 -18.40 8.30
N THR A 472 -13.60 -18.24 7.00
CA THR A 472 -13.37 -16.95 6.31
C THR A 472 -14.25 -15.84 6.87
N LEU A 473 -15.54 -16.09 7.05
CA LEU A 473 -16.49 -15.09 7.56
C LEU A 473 -16.23 -14.76 9.03
N ASN A 474 -15.87 -15.76 9.85
CA ASN A 474 -15.45 -15.55 11.23
C ASN A 474 -14.22 -14.64 11.31
N ALA A 475 -13.18 -14.97 10.55
CA ALA A 475 -11.91 -14.24 10.58
C ALA A 475 -11.99 -12.84 9.98
N ASN A 476 -12.77 -12.64 8.91
CA ASN A 476 -12.78 -11.38 8.15
C ASN A 476 -13.96 -10.45 8.47
N LEU A 477 -15.10 -10.97 8.94
CA LEU A 477 -16.34 -10.17 9.08
C LEU A 477 -16.84 -10.14 10.52
N ILE A 478 -17.05 -11.30 11.13
CA ILE A 478 -17.59 -11.39 12.49
C ILE A 478 -16.58 -10.84 13.49
N SER A 479 -15.28 -11.09 13.29
CA SER A 479 -14.19 -10.51 14.08
C SER A 479 -14.23 -8.98 14.13
N ASN A 480 -14.51 -8.32 13.00
CA ASN A 480 -14.61 -6.87 12.92
C ASN A 480 -15.80 -6.37 13.74
N TYR A 481 -16.97 -6.99 13.59
CA TYR A 481 -18.15 -6.64 14.39
C TYR A 481 -17.90 -6.88 15.88
N ALA A 482 -17.22 -7.97 16.25
CA ALA A 482 -16.88 -8.27 17.63
C ALA A 482 -15.99 -7.19 18.25
N LEU A 483 -14.94 -6.76 17.54
CA LEU A 483 -14.09 -5.66 18.01
C LEU A 483 -14.88 -4.35 18.09
N MET A 484 -15.76 -4.06 17.13
CA MET A 484 -16.66 -2.90 17.19
C MET A 484 -17.52 -2.94 18.46
N HIS A 485 -18.18 -4.07 18.72
CA HIS A 485 -18.98 -4.28 19.93
C HIS A 485 -18.19 -4.00 21.22
N MET A 486 -16.91 -4.40 21.27
CA MET A 486 -16.04 -4.21 22.44
C MET A 486 -15.57 -2.75 22.60
N VAL A 487 -15.24 -2.03 21.52
CA VAL A 487 -14.62 -0.70 21.62
C VAL A 487 -15.60 0.47 21.55
N VAL A 488 -16.76 0.29 20.90
CA VAL A 488 -17.73 1.37 20.66
C VAL A 488 -18.25 2.00 21.95
N PRO A 489 -18.60 1.25 23.02
CA PRO A 489 -19.01 1.87 24.28
C PRO A 489 -17.96 2.82 24.85
N GLY A 490 -16.68 2.43 24.82
CA GLY A 490 -15.57 3.27 25.27
C GLY A 490 -15.35 4.51 24.40
N MET A 491 -15.45 4.36 23.07
CA MET A 491 -15.35 5.49 22.14
C MET A 491 -16.49 6.50 22.29
N LYS A 492 -17.73 6.02 22.49
CA LYS A 492 -18.89 6.88 22.78
C LYS A 492 -18.74 7.59 24.12
N ALA A 493 -18.33 6.87 25.18
CA ALA A 493 -18.13 7.46 26.51
C ALA A 493 -17.05 8.55 26.53
N GLN A 494 -15.96 8.40 25.76
CA GLN A 494 -14.93 9.44 25.63
C GLN A 494 -15.26 10.54 24.62
N GLY A 495 -16.43 10.48 23.96
CA GLY A 495 -16.93 11.48 23.01
C GLY A 495 -16.24 11.50 21.65
N SER A 496 -15.40 10.52 21.32
CA SER A 496 -14.75 10.43 20.00
C SER A 496 -14.21 9.03 19.70
N GLY A 497 -14.20 8.65 18.42
CA GLY A 497 -13.52 7.44 17.94
C GLY A 497 -13.48 7.34 16.43
N TYR A 498 -12.61 6.47 15.91
CA TYR A 498 -12.57 6.13 14.49
C TYR A 498 -12.43 4.61 14.32
N ILE A 499 -13.31 3.99 13.55
CA ILE A 499 -13.24 2.59 13.16
C ILE A 499 -12.96 2.52 11.66
N LEU A 500 -11.89 1.83 11.28
CA LEU A 500 -11.52 1.65 9.89
C LEU A 500 -11.50 0.15 9.52
N ASN A 501 -12.34 -0.24 8.57
CA ASN A 501 -12.35 -1.58 8.00
C ASN A 501 -11.46 -1.64 6.75
N VAL A 502 -10.45 -2.51 6.74
CA VAL A 502 -9.64 -2.78 5.54
C VAL A 502 -10.33 -3.84 4.69
N SER A 503 -11.26 -3.36 3.85
CA SER A 503 -11.95 -4.14 2.83
C SER A 503 -11.02 -4.39 1.62
N SER A 504 -11.60 -4.55 0.44
CA SER A 504 -10.93 -4.89 -0.80
C SER A 504 -11.79 -4.40 -1.95
N TYR A 505 -11.18 -3.95 -3.04
CA TYR A 505 -11.88 -3.61 -4.27
C TYR A 505 -12.79 -4.76 -4.75
N PHE A 506 -12.31 -6.00 -4.59
CA PHE A 506 -13.07 -7.22 -4.89
C PHE A 506 -14.23 -7.54 -3.93
N GLY A 507 -14.50 -6.70 -2.92
CA GLY A 507 -15.76 -6.68 -2.16
C GLY A 507 -16.85 -5.80 -2.80
N GLY A 508 -16.54 -5.16 -3.92
CA GLY A 508 -17.43 -4.25 -4.64
C GLY A 508 -17.45 -2.85 -4.01
N GLU A 509 -18.28 -1.98 -4.58
CA GLU A 509 -18.53 -0.63 -4.08
C GLU A 509 -20.02 -0.38 -3.90
N LYS A 510 -20.39 0.76 -3.31
CA LYS A 510 -21.79 1.09 -3.04
C LYS A 510 -22.62 0.98 -4.32
N TYR A 511 -23.77 0.29 -4.21
CA TYR A 511 -24.69 -0.04 -5.31
C TYR A 511 -24.16 -0.96 -6.41
N LEU A 512 -22.87 -1.29 -6.46
CA LEU A 512 -22.26 -2.01 -7.59
C LEU A 512 -21.38 -3.18 -7.11
N ALA A 513 -21.97 -4.37 -7.09
CA ALA A 513 -21.27 -5.60 -6.73
C ALA A 513 -20.21 -5.98 -7.78
N VAL A 514 -19.26 -6.82 -7.40
CA VAL A 514 -18.23 -7.36 -8.30
C VAL A 514 -18.12 -8.87 -8.08
N ALA A 515 -18.09 -9.62 -9.18
CA ALA A 515 -17.87 -11.06 -9.13
C ALA A 515 -16.40 -11.35 -8.85
N TYR A 516 -16.12 -12.27 -7.92
CA TYR A 516 -14.76 -12.72 -7.65
C TYR A 516 -14.66 -14.25 -7.65
N PRO A 517 -14.67 -14.88 -8.85
CA PRO A 517 -14.73 -16.32 -8.97
C PRO A 517 -13.59 -17.06 -8.27
N ASN A 518 -13.92 -18.21 -7.70
CA ASN A 518 -13.15 -19.05 -6.78
C ASN A 518 -12.92 -18.42 -5.40
N ARG A 519 -13.59 -17.32 -5.05
CA ARG A 519 -13.32 -16.51 -3.86
C ARG A 519 -14.60 -15.93 -3.24
N ALA A 520 -15.71 -16.66 -3.35
CA ALA A 520 -17.01 -16.19 -2.89
C ALA A 520 -17.04 -15.84 -1.40
N ASP A 521 -16.48 -16.70 -0.54
CA ASP A 521 -16.32 -16.46 0.90
C ASP A 521 -15.54 -15.18 1.21
N TYR A 522 -14.42 -14.97 0.51
CA TYR A 522 -13.62 -13.75 0.63
C TYR A 522 -14.40 -12.52 0.15
N ALA A 523 -15.01 -12.58 -1.03
CA ALA A 523 -15.77 -11.47 -1.61
C ALA A 523 -16.94 -11.05 -0.71
N VAL A 524 -17.66 -12.03 -0.16
CA VAL A 524 -18.75 -11.82 0.79
C VAL A 524 -18.23 -11.19 2.07
N SER A 525 -17.13 -11.72 2.64
CA SER A 525 -16.56 -11.12 3.85
C SER A 525 -16.11 -9.67 3.64
N LYS A 526 -15.52 -9.33 2.49
CA LYS A 526 -15.05 -7.98 2.16
C LYS A 526 -16.20 -7.02 1.81
N SER A 527 -17.23 -7.52 1.10
CA SER A 527 -18.48 -6.79 0.90
C SER A 527 -19.14 -6.49 2.25
N GLY A 528 -19.19 -7.46 3.16
CA GLY A 528 -19.72 -7.29 4.52
C GLY A 528 -18.99 -6.22 5.32
N GLN A 529 -17.65 -6.19 5.26
CA GLN A 529 -16.86 -5.14 5.92
C GLN A 529 -17.25 -3.72 5.44
N ARG A 530 -17.51 -3.55 4.14
CA ARG A 530 -18.01 -2.29 3.55
C ARG A 530 -19.48 -2.04 3.92
N ALA A 531 -20.33 -3.06 3.84
CA ALA A 531 -21.75 -2.95 4.15
C ALA A 531 -21.99 -2.54 5.61
N ILE A 532 -21.15 -2.99 6.55
CA ILE A 532 -21.14 -2.50 7.95
C ILE A 532 -20.96 -0.98 7.98
N VAL A 533 -20.00 -0.45 7.24
CA VAL A 533 -19.73 1.00 7.18
C VAL A 533 -20.95 1.75 6.64
N GLU A 534 -21.50 1.29 5.51
CA GLU A 534 -22.62 1.93 4.81
C GLU A 534 -23.90 1.98 5.65
N THR A 535 -24.15 0.95 6.46
CA THR A 535 -25.46 0.75 7.12
C THR A 535 -25.43 1.01 8.62
N MET A 536 -24.30 0.73 9.28
CA MET A 536 -24.19 0.84 10.73
C MET A 536 -23.61 2.19 11.18
N GLY A 537 -23.01 2.98 10.28
CA GLY A 537 -22.39 4.27 10.62
C GLY A 537 -23.32 5.26 11.31
N ARG A 538 -24.62 5.26 10.96
CA ARG A 538 -25.64 6.07 11.62
C ARG A 538 -25.76 5.80 13.13
N PHE A 539 -25.55 4.56 13.58
CA PHE A 539 -25.69 4.17 14.99
C PHE A 539 -24.41 4.41 15.81
N LEU A 540 -23.28 4.58 15.11
CA LEU A 540 -21.97 4.84 15.69
C LEU A 540 -21.74 6.35 15.91
N GLY A 541 -22.30 7.19 15.05
CA GLY A 541 -22.32 8.64 15.25
C GLY A 541 -23.15 9.08 16.48
N PRO A 542 -23.02 10.35 16.89
CA PRO A 542 -22.13 11.37 16.32
C PRO A 542 -20.66 11.24 16.76
N GLU A 543 -20.35 10.40 17.75
CA GLU A 543 -19.01 10.36 18.36
C GLU A 543 -17.99 9.56 17.54
N VAL A 544 -18.45 8.50 16.86
CA VAL A 544 -17.56 7.55 16.19
C VAL A 544 -17.67 7.67 14.67
N GLN A 545 -16.57 8.03 14.02
CA GLN A 545 -16.43 7.87 12.57
C GLN A 545 -16.23 6.38 12.25
N ILE A 546 -16.92 5.88 11.24
CA ILE A 546 -16.65 4.55 10.71
C ILE A 546 -16.51 4.63 9.20
N ASN A 547 -15.41 4.13 8.66
CA ASN A 547 -15.13 4.13 7.24
C ASN A 547 -14.45 2.82 6.81
N ALA A 548 -14.34 2.58 5.51
CA ALA A 548 -13.54 1.50 4.96
C ALA A 548 -12.47 2.02 4.00
N ILE A 549 -11.45 1.22 3.75
CA ILE A 549 -10.60 1.32 2.55
C ILE A 549 -10.79 0.06 1.71
N ALA A 550 -10.79 0.20 0.38
CA ALA A 550 -10.93 -0.90 -0.56
C ALA A 550 -9.80 -0.90 -1.61
N PRO A 551 -8.56 -1.24 -1.21
CA PRO A 551 -7.46 -1.38 -2.15
C PRO A 551 -7.69 -2.56 -3.11
N GLY A 552 -7.10 -2.47 -4.30
CA GLY A 552 -7.00 -3.58 -5.25
C GLY A 552 -5.82 -4.50 -4.91
N PRO A 553 -5.14 -5.07 -5.90
CA PRO A 553 -3.83 -5.67 -5.69
C PRO A 553 -2.83 -4.63 -5.20
N VAL A 554 -2.04 -4.99 -4.20
CA VAL A 554 -1.09 -4.11 -3.52
C VAL A 554 0.30 -4.71 -3.64
N ASP A 555 1.24 -3.92 -4.14
CA ASP A 555 2.61 -4.36 -4.35
C ASP A 555 3.38 -4.47 -3.03
N GLY A 556 4.04 -5.62 -2.83
CA GLY A 556 4.72 -6.01 -1.60
C GLY A 556 5.02 -7.52 -1.53
N ASP A 557 5.72 -7.93 -0.48
CA ASP A 557 6.24 -9.30 -0.29
C ASP A 557 5.17 -10.40 -0.49
N ARG A 558 3.92 -10.13 -0.10
CA ARG A 558 2.82 -11.09 -0.23
C ARG A 558 2.37 -11.26 -1.68
N LEU A 559 2.37 -10.19 -2.48
CA LEU A 559 1.97 -10.24 -3.88
C LEU A 559 3.06 -10.91 -4.73
N SER A 560 4.32 -10.51 -4.53
CA SER A 560 5.48 -11.04 -5.26
C SER A 560 5.80 -12.49 -4.91
N GLY A 561 5.49 -12.92 -3.68
CA GLY A 561 6.01 -14.16 -3.13
C GLY A 561 7.41 -13.96 -2.55
N LYS A 562 7.71 -14.74 -1.50
CA LYS A 562 8.98 -14.67 -0.76
C LYS A 562 9.26 -16.01 -0.10
N ASP A 563 10.53 -16.32 0.15
CA ASP A 563 10.99 -17.52 0.86
C ASP A 563 10.48 -18.82 0.22
N GLY A 564 10.57 -18.92 -1.11
CA GLY A 564 10.14 -20.08 -1.89
C GLY A 564 8.62 -20.24 -2.04
N LYS A 565 7.83 -19.29 -1.54
CA LYS A 565 6.37 -19.25 -1.75
C LYS A 565 6.04 -18.54 -3.04
N ALA A 566 5.14 -19.13 -3.83
CA ALA A 566 4.63 -18.52 -5.05
C ALA A 566 3.92 -17.19 -4.79
N GLY A 567 4.04 -16.23 -5.72
CA GLY A 567 3.28 -14.99 -5.70
C GLY A 567 1.78 -15.23 -5.84
N LEU A 568 0.96 -14.24 -5.51
CA LEU A 568 -0.51 -14.40 -5.56
C LEU A 568 -1.02 -14.61 -6.99
N PHE A 569 -0.37 -14.03 -8.00
CA PHE A 569 -0.73 -14.25 -9.40
C PHE A 569 -0.40 -15.67 -9.85
N ASP A 570 0.76 -16.21 -9.48
CA ASP A 570 1.14 -17.60 -9.77
C ASP A 570 0.21 -18.59 -9.07
N ARG A 571 -0.09 -18.34 -7.78
CA ARG A 571 -1.06 -19.13 -7.02
C ARG A 571 -2.43 -19.13 -7.69
N ARG A 572 -2.88 -17.98 -8.20
CA ARG A 572 -4.15 -17.87 -8.93
C ARG A 572 -4.09 -18.54 -10.31
N GLY A 573 -2.98 -18.43 -11.03
CA GLY A 573 -2.76 -19.11 -12.31
C GLY A 573 -2.84 -20.63 -12.15
N LYS A 574 -2.18 -21.17 -11.12
CA LYS A 574 -2.26 -22.58 -10.74
C LYS A 574 -3.71 -23.02 -10.47
N LEU A 575 -4.42 -22.27 -9.63
CA LEU A 575 -5.82 -22.56 -9.28
C LEU A 575 -6.76 -22.54 -10.49
N ILE A 576 -6.58 -21.57 -11.40
CA ILE A 576 -7.38 -21.47 -12.63
C ILE A 576 -7.23 -22.75 -13.47
N LEU A 577 -6.01 -23.23 -13.61
CA LEU A 577 -5.71 -24.44 -14.38
C LEU A 577 -6.32 -25.70 -13.73
N GLU A 578 -6.19 -25.85 -12.41
CA GLU A 578 -6.80 -26.96 -11.66
C GLU A 578 -8.33 -26.95 -11.78
N ASN A 579 -8.97 -25.79 -11.63
CA ASN A 579 -10.44 -25.68 -11.77
C ASN A 579 -10.88 -25.88 -13.23
N LYS A 580 -10.11 -25.43 -14.23
CA LYS A 580 -10.39 -25.73 -15.66
C LYS A 580 -10.39 -27.23 -15.91
N ARG A 581 -9.37 -27.96 -15.42
CA ARG A 581 -9.29 -29.42 -15.56
C ARG A 581 -10.45 -30.10 -14.83
N LEU A 582 -10.69 -29.76 -13.56
CA LEU A 582 -11.78 -30.35 -12.77
C LEU A 582 -13.15 -30.10 -13.42
N ASN A 583 -13.42 -28.88 -13.90
CA ASN A 583 -14.67 -28.56 -14.60
C ASN A 583 -14.81 -29.35 -15.90
N ALA A 584 -13.74 -29.56 -16.66
CA ALA A 584 -13.78 -30.35 -17.88
C ALA A 584 -14.07 -31.84 -17.61
N VAL A 585 -13.41 -32.44 -16.61
CA VAL A 585 -13.68 -33.84 -16.19
C VAL A 585 -15.11 -33.98 -15.68
N TYR A 586 -15.55 -33.05 -14.84
CA TYR A 586 -16.92 -33.04 -14.31
C TYR A 586 -17.95 -32.86 -15.44
N ALA A 587 -17.72 -31.95 -16.38
CA ALA A 587 -18.61 -31.74 -17.52
C ALA A 587 -18.72 -32.98 -18.42
N ALA A 588 -17.60 -33.65 -18.72
CA ALA A 588 -17.61 -34.89 -19.49
C ALA A 588 -18.38 -36.00 -18.76
N THR A 589 -18.21 -36.08 -17.43
CA THR A 589 -18.91 -37.04 -16.58
C THR A 589 -20.42 -36.81 -16.59
N VAL A 590 -20.87 -35.59 -16.31
CA VAL A 590 -22.29 -35.24 -16.29
C VAL A 590 -22.92 -35.40 -17.68
N LYS A 591 -22.23 -35.02 -18.76
CA LYS A 591 -22.73 -35.22 -20.13
C LYS A 591 -22.90 -36.70 -20.49
N ALA A 592 -21.98 -37.57 -20.06
CA ALA A 592 -22.12 -39.02 -20.23
C ALA A 592 -23.32 -39.56 -19.42
N ILE A 593 -23.51 -39.10 -18.18
CA ILE A 593 -24.67 -39.45 -17.35
C ILE A 593 -25.97 -39.01 -18.01
N ARG A 594 -26.04 -37.78 -18.56
CA ARG A 594 -27.20 -37.28 -19.32
C ARG A 594 -27.53 -38.14 -20.54
N ARG A 595 -26.55 -38.85 -21.12
CA ARG A 595 -26.75 -39.82 -22.22
C ARG A 595 -27.10 -41.23 -21.75
N GLY A 596 -27.30 -41.44 -20.45
CA GLY A 596 -27.71 -42.71 -19.87
C GLY A 596 -26.55 -43.61 -19.43
N VAL A 597 -25.30 -43.13 -19.43
CA VAL A 597 -24.17 -43.90 -18.88
C VAL A 597 -24.25 -43.89 -17.36
N ARG A 598 -24.23 -45.07 -16.73
CA ARG A 598 -24.22 -45.18 -15.26
C ARG A 598 -22.98 -44.52 -14.65
N VAL A 599 -23.15 -43.80 -13.56
CA VAL A 599 -22.07 -43.04 -12.90
C VAL A 599 -20.92 -43.95 -12.44
N GLU A 600 -21.22 -45.17 -11.98
CA GLU A 600 -20.23 -46.19 -11.61
C GLU A 600 -19.33 -46.55 -12.79
N ALA A 601 -19.92 -46.66 -13.99
CA ALA A 601 -19.18 -47.00 -15.19
C ALA A 601 -18.23 -45.85 -15.56
N VAL A 602 -18.68 -44.60 -15.49
CA VAL A 602 -17.83 -43.43 -15.76
C VAL A 602 -16.68 -43.34 -14.75
N LEU A 603 -16.97 -43.44 -13.45
CA LEU A 603 -15.94 -43.43 -12.41
C LEU A 603 -14.95 -44.57 -12.56
N THR A 604 -15.39 -45.78 -12.92
CA THR A 604 -14.50 -46.92 -13.18
C THR A 604 -13.55 -46.64 -14.36
N ARG A 605 -14.01 -45.94 -15.40
CA ARG A 605 -13.13 -45.52 -16.51
C ARG A 605 -12.15 -44.45 -16.07
N LEU A 606 -12.62 -43.41 -15.38
CA LEU A 606 -11.78 -42.34 -14.85
C LEU A 606 -10.74 -42.85 -13.85
N ALA A 607 -11.06 -43.89 -13.08
CA ALA A 607 -10.15 -44.50 -12.11
C ALA A 607 -8.87 -45.04 -12.75
N LYS A 608 -8.90 -45.44 -14.04
CA LYS A 608 -7.69 -45.86 -14.78
C LYS A 608 -6.65 -44.72 -14.89
N ASN A 609 -7.13 -43.47 -14.94
CA ASN A 609 -6.36 -42.23 -14.97
C ASN A 609 -5.20 -42.16 -15.98
N ASP A 610 -5.31 -42.86 -17.12
CA ASP A 610 -4.32 -42.90 -18.18
C ASP A 610 -4.89 -42.26 -19.46
N ILE A 611 -4.41 -41.06 -19.81
CA ILE A 611 -4.94 -40.27 -20.93
C ILE A 611 -4.78 -41.01 -22.26
N ALA A 612 -3.61 -41.62 -22.51
CA ALA A 612 -3.32 -42.28 -23.78
C ALA A 612 -4.23 -43.49 -23.99
N GLN A 613 -4.42 -44.30 -22.94
CA GLN A 613 -5.37 -45.41 -22.99
C GLN A 613 -6.81 -44.91 -23.15
N MET A 614 -7.18 -43.86 -22.42
CA MET A 614 -8.55 -43.35 -22.45
C MET A 614 -8.96 -42.79 -23.82
N ALA A 615 -8.04 -42.12 -24.52
CA ALA A 615 -8.29 -41.51 -25.82
C ALA A 615 -8.61 -42.53 -26.91
N HIS A 616 -8.07 -43.76 -26.83
CA HIS A 616 -8.16 -44.77 -27.89
C HIS A 616 -9.05 -45.99 -27.55
N ASP A 617 -9.39 -46.20 -26.27
CA ASP A 617 -10.32 -47.27 -25.86
C ASP A 617 -11.75 -46.93 -26.31
N THR A 618 -12.26 -47.66 -27.31
CA THR A 618 -13.61 -47.47 -27.87
C THR A 618 -14.73 -47.74 -26.86
N ASN A 619 -14.44 -48.45 -25.76
CA ASN A 619 -15.39 -48.71 -24.68
C ASN A 619 -15.59 -47.50 -23.75
N ASN A 620 -14.79 -46.44 -23.87
CA ASN A 620 -15.02 -45.22 -23.13
C ASN A 620 -16.15 -44.40 -23.76
N PRO A 621 -17.00 -43.74 -22.95
CA PRO A 621 -17.95 -42.75 -23.45
C PRO A 621 -17.25 -41.69 -24.30
N ARG A 622 -17.91 -41.21 -25.34
CA ARG A 622 -17.31 -40.26 -26.30
C ARG A 622 -16.78 -39.00 -25.61
N GLU A 623 -17.49 -38.52 -24.59
CA GLU A 623 -17.13 -37.36 -23.79
C GLU A 623 -15.80 -37.53 -23.06
N ILE A 624 -15.53 -38.75 -22.57
CA ILE A 624 -14.27 -39.08 -21.88
C ILE A 624 -13.13 -39.22 -22.88
N ARG A 625 -13.39 -39.79 -24.07
CA ARG A 625 -12.39 -39.87 -25.14
C ARG A 625 -11.99 -38.50 -25.66
N ASP A 626 -12.98 -37.65 -25.95
CA ASP A 626 -12.76 -36.28 -26.44
C ASP A 626 -11.95 -35.47 -25.41
N LEU A 627 -12.33 -35.55 -24.13
CA LEU A 627 -11.59 -34.93 -23.03
C LEU A 627 -10.14 -35.44 -22.94
N ALA A 628 -9.91 -36.75 -23.09
CA ALA A 628 -8.57 -37.32 -23.06
C ALA A 628 -7.72 -36.85 -24.25
N LEU A 629 -8.31 -36.76 -25.45
CA LEU A 629 -7.63 -36.22 -26.63
C LEU A 629 -7.23 -34.75 -26.44
N ASP A 630 -8.10 -33.93 -25.87
CA ASP A 630 -7.81 -32.51 -25.58
C ASP A 630 -6.74 -32.38 -24.48
N ALA A 631 -6.82 -33.20 -23.44
CA ALA A 631 -5.83 -33.22 -22.37
C ALA A 631 -4.43 -33.64 -22.88
N ALA A 632 -4.36 -34.62 -23.79
CA ALA A 632 -3.11 -35.05 -24.41
C ALA A 632 -2.42 -33.92 -25.18
N ARG A 633 -3.19 -33.09 -25.91
CA ARG A 633 -2.66 -31.95 -26.70
C ARG A 633 -2.08 -30.81 -25.85
N SER A 634 -2.49 -30.71 -24.59
CA SER A 634 -2.04 -29.66 -23.67
C SER A 634 -0.89 -30.11 -22.75
N GLY A 635 -0.41 -31.34 -22.92
CA GLY A 635 0.74 -31.87 -22.20
C GLY A 635 2.08 -31.28 -22.67
N THR A 636 3.05 -31.33 -21.76
CA THR A 636 4.46 -30.97 -22.00
C THR A 636 5.35 -32.04 -21.36
N ASP A 637 6.58 -32.17 -21.82
CA ASP A 637 7.49 -33.24 -21.32
C ASP A 637 7.93 -33.04 -19.86
N ASP A 638 7.86 -31.81 -19.36
CA ASP A 638 8.21 -31.42 -17.99
C ASP A 638 7.06 -31.60 -16.98
N SER A 639 5.88 -32.05 -17.40
CA SER A 639 4.72 -32.23 -16.52
C SER A 639 3.95 -33.52 -16.79
N THR A 640 3.11 -33.92 -15.83
CA THR A 640 2.25 -35.11 -15.97
C THR A 640 0.83 -34.78 -16.46
N TRP A 641 0.55 -33.50 -16.76
CA TRP A 641 -0.74 -32.96 -17.21
C TRP A 641 -1.33 -33.68 -18.43
N GLY A 642 -0.48 -34.05 -19.39
CA GLY A 642 -0.88 -34.75 -20.61
C GLY A 642 -0.96 -36.27 -20.48
N ARG A 643 -0.57 -36.82 -19.32
CA ARG A 643 -0.55 -38.28 -19.05
C ARG A 643 -1.67 -38.72 -18.12
N PHE A 644 -2.04 -37.88 -17.14
CA PHE A 644 -3.08 -38.14 -16.16
C PHE A 644 -4.19 -37.07 -16.21
N LEU A 645 -5.45 -37.49 -16.04
CA LEU A 645 -6.58 -36.57 -16.00
C LEU A 645 -6.70 -35.87 -14.64
N LEU A 646 -6.49 -36.62 -13.56
CA LEU A 646 -6.77 -36.20 -12.18
C LEU A 646 -5.55 -36.43 -11.27
N THR A 647 -5.39 -35.52 -10.31
CA THR A 647 -4.64 -35.76 -9.07
C THR A 647 -5.60 -36.28 -8.01
N GLU A 648 -5.08 -36.80 -6.90
CA GLU A 648 -5.91 -37.29 -5.79
C GLU A 648 -6.86 -36.20 -5.25
N SER A 649 -6.37 -34.97 -5.11
CA SER A 649 -7.17 -33.83 -4.67
C SER A 649 -8.32 -33.49 -5.64
N MET A 650 -8.05 -33.47 -6.95
CA MET A 650 -9.10 -33.24 -7.95
C MET A 650 -10.11 -34.38 -8.02
N ALA A 651 -9.64 -35.63 -7.87
CA ALA A 651 -10.48 -36.82 -7.85
C ALA A 651 -11.45 -36.80 -6.65
N LYS A 652 -10.96 -36.41 -5.47
CA LYS A 652 -11.79 -36.20 -4.28
C LYS A 652 -12.87 -35.15 -4.52
N ARG A 653 -12.49 -33.98 -5.06
CA ARG A 653 -13.44 -32.89 -5.38
C ARG A 653 -14.46 -33.31 -6.44
N LEU A 654 -14.06 -34.09 -7.45
CA LEU A 654 -14.98 -34.61 -8.47
C LEU A 654 -16.09 -35.46 -7.86
N VAL A 655 -15.73 -36.41 -6.99
CA VAL A 655 -16.69 -37.28 -6.30
C VAL A 655 -17.56 -36.49 -5.33
N ALA A 656 -16.98 -35.53 -4.59
CA ALA A 656 -17.73 -34.64 -3.72
C ALA A 656 -18.78 -33.81 -4.50
N ARG A 657 -18.45 -33.29 -5.70
CA ARG A 657 -19.43 -32.63 -6.57
C ARG A 657 -20.53 -33.58 -7.02
N LEU A 658 -20.20 -34.79 -7.47
CA LEU A 658 -21.19 -35.77 -7.90
C LEU A 658 -22.15 -36.16 -6.75
N ARG A 659 -21.60 -36.34 -5.55
CA ARG A 659 -22.38 -36.62 -4.34
C ARG A 659 -23.28 -35.45 -3.97
N LEU A 660 -22.72 -34.24 -3.90
CA LEU A 660 -23.48 -33.03 -3.56
C LEU A 660 -24.59 -32.75 -4.59
N GLY A 661 -24.32 -32.98 -5.87
CA GLY A 661 -25.28 -32.91 -6.97
C GLY A 661 -26.27 -34.07 -7.03
N GLY A 662 -26.29 -34.98 -6.05
CA GLY A 662 -27.27 -36.07 -5.94
C GLY A 662 -27.12 -37.19 -6.98
N HIS A 663 -25.97 -37.30 -7.65
CA HIS A 663 -25.74 -38.35 -8.66
C HIS A 663 -25.56 -39.75 -8.06
N PHE A 664 -25.41 -39.87 -6.74
CA PHE A 664 -25.27 -41.14 -6.03
C PHE A 664 -26.54 -41.59 -5.30
N LEU A 665 -27.63 -40.81 -5.35
CA LEU A 665 -28.87 -41.11 -4.60
C LEU A 665 -29.43 -42.50 -4.94
N ASP A 666 -29.34 -42.91 -6.21
CA ASP A 666 -29.84 -44.21 -6.69
C ASP A 666 -28.75 -45.31 -6.70
N SER A 667 -27.57 -45.05 -6.12
CA SER A 667 -26.42 -45.97 -6.12
C SER A 667 -26.01 -46.40 -4.72
N PRO A 668 -26.47 -47.58 -4.24
CA PRO A 668 -26.08 -48.11 -2.94
C PRO A 668 -24.57 -48.34 -2.81
N LEU A 669 -23.89 -48.65 -3.93
CA LEU A 669 -22.45 -48.90 -3.97
C LEU A 669 -21.62 -47.62 -3.75
N LEU A 670 -22.13 -46.47 -4.19
CA LEU A 670 -21.41 -45.19 -4.09
C LEU A 670 -21.84 -44.35 -2.88
N ALA A 671 -23.07 -44.53 -2.38
CA ALA A 671 -23.61 -43.76 -1.27
C ALA A 671 -22.70 -43.80 -0.02
N GLY A 672 -22.10 -44.95 0.31
CA GLY A 672 -21.22 -45.14 1.47
C GLY A 672 -19.71 -45.12 1.18
N ARG A 673 -19.29 -44.89 -0.06
CA ARG A 673 -17.88 -44.98 -0.45
C ARG A 673 -17.09 -43.73 0.01
N PRO A 674 -15.85 -43.85 0.50
CA PRO A 674 -14.98 -42.68 0.73
C PRO A 674 -14.71 -41.91 -0.56
N ASP A 675 -14.47 -40.59 -0.45
CA ASP A 675 -14.19 -39.74 -1.61
C ASP A 675 -12.73 -39.83 -2.08
N ASP A 676 -11.85 -40.46 -1.31
CA ASP A 676 -10.42 -40.65 -1.58
C ASP A 676 -10.06 -42.12 -1.93
N GLY A 677 -8.86 -42.32 -2.46
CA GLY A 677 -8.27 -43.64 -2.72
C GLY A 677 -8.94 -44.44 -3.84
N TRP A 678 -9.70 -43.79 -4.74
CA TRP A 678 -10.44 -44.48 -5.80
C TRP A 678 -9.75 -44.51 -7.16
N LEU A 679 -8.66 -43.76 -7.35
CA LEU A 679 -7.83 -43.83 -8.54
C LEU A 679 -6.94 -45.09 -8.50
N LEU A 680 -6.88 -45.82 -9.62
CA LEU A 680 -5.98 -46.98 -9.80
C LEU A 680 -4.55 -46.55 -10.10
N ARG A 681 -4.38 -45.32 -10.60
CA ARG A 681 -3.08 -44.73 -10.95
C ARG A 681 -3.12 -43.25 -10.62
N VAL A 682 -2.08 -42.77 -9.93
CA VAL A 682 -1.92 -41.36 -9.57
C VAL A 682 -0.67 -40.79 -10.27
N PRO A 683 -0.65 -39.47 -10.54
CA PRO A 683 0.57 -38.81 -10.99
C PRO A 683 1.71 -39.05 -9.97
N PRO A 684 2.94 -39.31 -10.42
CA PRO A 684 4.08 -39.47 -9.52
C PRO A 684 4.48 -38.13 -8.88
N ASP A 685 4.95 -38.17 -7.63
CA ASP A 685 5.25 -36.96 -6.84
C ASP A 685 6.53 -36.23 -7.26
N ASP A 686 7.43 -36.91 -7.98
CA ASP A 686 8.72 -36.39 -8.45
C ASP A 686 8.61 -35.50 -9.70
N VAL A 687 7.45 -35.51 -10.38
CA VAL A 687 7.19 -34.71 -11.57
C VAL A 687 5.94 -33.84 -11.35
N PRO A 688 5.99 -32.51 -11.59
CA PRO A 688 4.85 -31.65 -11.34
C PRO A 688 3.64 -32.05 -12.20
N PHE A 689 2.45 -32.01 -11.60
CA PHE A 689 1.23 -32.28 -12.35
C PHE A 689 0.94 -31.20 -13.40
N LEU A 690 1.13 -29.93 -13.07
CA LEU A 690 0.86 -28.82 -13.97
C LEU A 690 2.15 -28.28 -14.61
N PRO A 691 2.11 -27.91 -15.91
CA PRO A 691 3.26 -27.33 -16.58
C PRO A 691 3.53 -25.90 -16.10
N GLN A 692 4.76 -25.63 -15.68
CA GLN A 692 5.15 -24.33 -15.12
C GLN A 692 4.96 -23.18 -16.12
N GLY A 693 5.24 -23.40 -17.40
CA GLY A 693 5.02 -22.40 -18.45
C GLY A 693 3.55 -21.97 -18.60
N GLN A 694 2.58 -22.87 -18.38
CA GLN A 694 1.17 -22.50 -18.42
C GLN A 694 0.73 -21.76 -17.15
N ILE A 695 1.27 -22.11 -15.98
CA ILE A 695 1.04 -21.36 -14.75
C ILE A 695 1.49 -19.90 -14.95
N ALA A 696 2.72 -19.70 -15.44
CA ALA A 696 3.26 -18.37 -15.72
C ALA A 696 2.40 -17.60 -16.75
N THR A 697 1.90 -18.28 -17.78
CA THR A 697 1.02 -17.68 -18.79
C THR A 697 -0.31 -17.19 -18.18
N GLU A 698 -0.97 -18.01 -17.35
CA GLU A 698 -2.21 -17.60 -16.68
C GLU A 698 -1.94 -16.52 -15.62
N ALA A 699 -0.82 -16.58 -14.90
CA ALA A 699 -0.39 -15.55 -13.95
C ALA A 699 -0.17 -14.19 -14.65
N ALA A 700 0.50 -14.18 -15.80
CA ALA A 700 0.71 -12.99 -16.61
C ALA A 700 -0.59 -12.39 -17.13
N LYS A 701 -1.58 -13.23 -17.52
CA LYS A 701 -2.92 -12.74 -17.90
C LYS A 701 -3.64 -12.08 -16.71
N VAL A 702 -3.55 -12.67 -15.51
CA VAL A 702 -4.15 -12.08 -14.31
C VAL A 702 -3.48 -10.75 -13.96
N GLY A 703 -2.15 -10.72 -13.92
CA GLY A 703 -1.38 -9.51 -13.60
C GLY A 703 -1.57 -8.39 -14.63
N GLY A 704 -1.42 -8.72 -15.92
CA GLY A 704 -1.62 -7.78 -17.03
C GLY A 704 -3.04 -7.24 -17.10
N GLY A 705 -4.05 -8.09 -16.85
CA GLY A 705 -5.45 -7.68 -16.82
C GLY A 705 -5.81 -6.74 -15.66
N VAL A 706 -5.13 -6.85 -14.51
CA VAL A 706 -5.28 -5.85 -13.43
C VAL A 706 -4.56 -4.56 -13.81
N LEU A 707 -3.30 -4.65 -14.26
CA LEU A 707 -2.47 -3.48 -14.57
C LEU A 707 -3.12 -2.58 -15.64
N SER A 708 -3.74 -3.18 -16.66
CA SER A 708 -4.44 -2.44 -17.71
C SER A 708 -5.66 -1.64 -17.23
N LEU A 709 -6.16 -1.92 -16.03
CA LEU A 709 -7.35 -1.29 -15.44
C LEU A 709 -7.00 -0.24 -14.37
N LEU A 710 -5.72 0.07 -14.17
CA LEU A 710 -5.27 1.07 -13.21
C LEU A 710 -5.12 2.43 -13.89
N HIS A 711 -5.94 3.41 -13.52
CA HIS A 711 -5.82 4.77 -14.07
C HIS A 711 -4.47 5.42 -13.78
N LEU A 712 -3.80 5.05 -12.68
CA LEU A 712 -2.46 5.57 -12.33
C LEU A 712 -1.31 4.75 -12.96
N GLY A 713 -1.61 3.73 -13.77
CA GLY A 713 -0.62 2.95 -14.53
C GLY A 713 0.29 2.03 -13.71
N LYS A 714 0.21 2.06 -12.36
CA LYS A 714 1.00 1.21 -11.46
C LYS A 714 0.17 0.73 -10.27
N MET A 715 0.47 -0.48 -9.78
CA MET A 715 -0.12 -0.98 -8.52
C MET A 715 0.38 -0.14 -7.35
N PRO A 716 -0.49 0.26 -6.41
CA PRO A 716 -0.04 0.94 -5.21
C PRO A 716 0.74 -0.03 -4.32
N THR A 717 1.80 0.46 -3.69
CA THR A 717 2.59 -0.30 -2.72
C THR A 717 1.89 -0.37 -1.37
N GLU A 718 2.28 -1.33 -0.52
CA GLU A 718 1.79 -1.42 0.87
C GLU A 718 1.97 -0.10 1.64
N ASN A 719 3.08 0.61 1.38
CA ASN A 719 3.37 1.91 1.99
C ASN A 719 2.46 3.02 1.46
N GLU A 720 2.16 3.08 0.16
CA GLU A 720 1.23 4.08 -0.41
C GLU A 720 -0.20 3.88 0.11
N VAL A 721 -0.68 2.64 0.21
CA VAL A 721 -2.00 2.34 0.80
C VAL A 721 -2.04 2.71 2.28
N ALA A 722 -0.99 2.40 3.03
CA ALA A 722 -0.89 2.76 4.43
C ALA A 722 -0.80 4.27 4.65
N GLN A 723 -0.06 4.99 3.79
CA GLN A 723 0.05 6.44 3.84
C GLN A 723 -1.31 7.11 3.60
N ALA A 724 -2.03 6.68 2.56
CA ALA A 724 -3.39 7.15 2.31
C ALA A 724 -4.30 6.88 3.52
N THR A 725 -4.19 5.69 4.12
CA THR A 725 -4.94 5.30 5.31
C THR A 725 -4.69 6.22 6.49
N VAL A 726 -3.44 6.55 6.77
CA VAL A 726 -3.06 7.50 7.85
C VAL A 726 -3.67 8.87 7.58
N PHE A 727 -3.62 9.37 6.34
CA PHE A 727 -4.26 10.64 6.00
C PHE A 727 -5.78 10.61 6.16
N PHE A 728 -6.46 9.53 5.74
CA PHE A 728 -7.90 9.38 5.93
C PHE A 728 -8.30 9.36 7.41
N LEU A 729 -7.49 8.73 8.28
CA LEU A 729 -7.72 8.71 9.73
C LEU A 729 -7.57 10.10 10.37
N ALA A 730 -6.94 11.06 9.71
CA ALA A 730 -6.77 12.41 10.24
C ALA A 730 -8.04 13.26 10.06
N ASP A 731 -8.82 12.96 9.03
CA ASP A 731 -10.09 13.64 8.74
C ASP A 731 -11.14 13.41 9.83
N ARG A 732 -11.94 14.44 10.12
CA ARG A 732 -12.99 14.43 11.15
C ARG A 732 -14.41 14.64 10.59
N ALA A 733 -14.55 14.71 9.27
CA ALA A 733 -15.81 15.03 8.61
C ALA A 733 -16.47 13.82 7.93
N VAL A 734 -15.69 12.82 7.53
CA VAL A 734 -16.16 11.67 6.74
C VAL A 734 -16.55 10.51 7.66
N SER A 735 -17.75 9.97 7.46
CA SER A 735 -18.23 8.74 8.10
C SER A 735 -19.24 8.06 7.17
N GLY A 736 -19.25 6.72 7.14
CA GLY A 736 -20.12 5.94 6.28
C GLY A 736 -19.57 5.73 4.85
N GLU A 737 -18.30 6.03 4.61
CA GLU A 737 -17.69 6.00 3.27
C GLU A 737 -16.61 4.93 3.11
N THR A 738 -16.34 4.55 1.85
CA THR A 738 -15.26 3.64 1.47
C THR A 738 -14.25 4.36 0.57
N PHE A 739 -13.04 4.58 1.07
CA PHE A 739 -11.95 5.16 0.29
C PHE A 739 -11.30 4.12 -0.65
N MET A 740 -10.79 4.58 -1.79
CA MET A 740 -10.27 3.73 -2.87
C MET A 740 -8.76 3.93 -3.14
N PRO A 741 -7.83 3.62 -2.21
CA PRO A 741 -6.39 3.69 -2.46
C PRO A 741 -5.92 2.50 -3.32
N SER A 742 -6.40 2.43 -4.57
CA SER A 742 -6.28 1.23 -5.43
C SER A 742 -5.37 1.41 -6.65
N GLY A 743 -4.72 2.56 -6.81
CA GLY A 743 -4.07 2.92 -8.08
C GLY A 743 -5.05 3.38 -9.16
N GLY A 744 -6.28 3.76 -8.77
CA GLY A 744 -7.36 4.07 -9.70
C GLY A 744 -7.88 2.83 -10.43
N LEU A 745 -7.99 1.69 -9.72
CA LEU A 745 -8.51 0.45 -10.29
C LEU A 745 -9.97 0.61 -10.71
N ASN A 746 -10.25 0.34 -11.99
CA ASN A 746 -11.59 0.44 -12.57
C ASN A 746 -11.93 -0.82 -13.37
N VAL A 747 -12.65 -1.74 -12.74
CA VAL A 747 -13.26 -2.92 -13.39
C VAL A 747 -14.68 -2.53 -13.79
N GLU A 748 -14.95 -2.41 -15.09
CA GLU A 748 -16.27 -2.09 -15.60
C GLU A 748 -17.24 -3.27 -15.46
N ARG A 749 -18.43 -3.01 -14.92
CA ARG A 749 -19.52 -3.99 -14.75
C ARG A 749 -20.87 -3.29 -14.61
N SER A 750 -21.94 -4.07 -14.71
CA SER A 750 -23.34 -3.59 -14.68
C SER A 750 -24.22 -4.32 -13.67
N THR A 751 -23.59 -4.87 -12.63
CA THR A 751 -24.18 -5.61 -11.50
C THR A 751 -24.67 -4.65 -10.42
N THR A 752 -25.55 -3.72 -10.83
CA THR A 752 -26.19 -2.75 -9.92
C THR A 752 -27.39 -3.37 -9.22
N GLU A 753 -27.70 -2.91 -8.01
CA GLU A 753 -29.04 -3.07 -7.43
C GLU A 753 -30.07 -2.39 -8.36
N ARG A 754 -31.23 -3.02 -8.56
CA ARG A 754 -32.31 -2.50 -9.40
C ARG A 754 -33.64 -2.60 -8.66
N GLU A 755 -34.56 -1.70 -8.95
CA GLU A 755 -35.94 -1.79 -8.49
C GLU A 755 -36.83 -2.36 -9.60
N LEU A 756 -37.74 -3.26 -9.24
CA LEU A 756 -38.54 -3.98 -10.21
C LEU A 756 -39.66 -3.12 -10.79
N PHE A 757 -39.68 -2.98 -12.12
CA PHE A 757 -40.83 -2.46 -12.87
C PHE A 757 -41.13 -3.24 -14.17
N GLY A 758 -40.84 -4.54 -14.18
CA GLY A 758 -41.04 -5.41 -15.36
C GLY A 758 -41.73 -6.73 -15.03
N SER A 759 -42.19 -7.44 -16.08
CA SER A 759 -42.82 -8.76 -15.97
C SER A 759 -42.29 -9.71 -17.05
N PRO A 760 -42.25 -11.04 -16.78
CA PRO A 760 -41.97 -12.03 -17.81
C PRO A 760 -43.16 -12.15 -18.76
N LYS A 761 -42.92 -12.62 -20.00
CA LYS A 761 -43.99 -13.01 -20.92
C LYS A 761 -44.67 -14.29 -20.42
N GLN A 762 -45.98 -14.42 -20.64
CA GLN A 762 -46.74 -15.62 -20.26
C GLN A 762 -46.16 -16.90 -20.88
N GLU A 763 -45.74 -16.86 -22.16
CA GLU A 763 -45.09 -18.00 -22.85
C GLU A 763 -43.87 -18.55 -22.10
N ARG A 764 -43.13 -17.69 -21.38
CA ARG A 764 -41.98 -18.09 -20.55
C ARG A 764 -42.45 -18.76 -19.26
N LEU A 765 -43.52 -18.26 -18.65
CA LEU A 765 -44.13 -18.84 -17.45
C LEU A 765 -44.74 -20.21 -17.74
N ASP A 766 -45.35 -20.39 -18.90
CA ASP A 766 -45.99 -21.65 -19.29
C ASP A 766 -45.00 -22.83 -19.39
N GLN A 767 -43.69 -22.57 -19.52
CA GLN A 767 -42.64 -23.60 -19.49
C GLN A 767 -42.50 -24.29 -18.12
N MET A 768 -43.05 -23.68 -17.07
CA MET A 768 -43.12 -24.22 -15.72
C MET A 768 -44.26 -25.23 -15.53
N ARG A 769 -45.16 -25.37 -16.52
CA ARG A 769 -46.31 -26.26 -16.42
C ARG A 769 -45.88 -27.69 -16.08
N GLY A 770 -46.45 -28.24 -15.02
CA GLY A 770 -46.15 -29.60 -14.53
C GLY A 770 -44.76 -29.78 -13.89
N ARG A 771 -43.97 -28.71 -13.73
CA ARG A 771 -42.66 -28.77 -13.06
C ARG A 771 -42.80 -28.77 -11.53
N THR A 772 -41.70 -29.09 -10.84
CA THR A 772 -41.59 -28.98 -9.38
C THR A 772 -40.83 -27.71 -9.02
N VAL A 773 -41.30 -26.97 -8.01
CA VAL A 773 -40.60 -25.81 -7.44
C VAL A 773 -40.40 -26.01 -5.95
N TRP A 774 -39.29 -25.51 -5.41
CA TRP A 774 -39.00 -25.57 -3.98
C TRP A 774 -38.99 -24.17 -3.38
N LEU A 775 -39.72 -24.00 -2.30
CA LEU A 775 -39.75 -22.78 -1.50
C LEU A 775 -39.15 -23.11 -0.13
N ILE A 776 -37.97 -22.56 0.14
CA ILE A 776 -37.23 -22.76 1.39
C ILE A 776 -37.44 -21.52 2.26
N GLY A 777 -38.07 -21.68 3.41
CA GLY A 777 -38.43 -20.55 4.26
C GLY A 777 -39.35 -20.90 5.40
N GLU A 778 -39.59 -19.95 6.30
CA GLU A 778 -40.48 -20.17 7.44
C GLU A 778 -41.23 -18.90 7.86
N HIS A 779 -40.52 -17.84 8.25
CA HIS A 779 -41.17 -16.66 8.85
C HIS A 779 -41.93 -15.76 7.85
N LEU A 780 -41.55 -15.77 6.56
CA LEU A 780 -42.13 -14.93 5.51
C LEU A 780 -43.41 -15.51 4.93
N VAL A 781 -44.41 -15.75 5.78
CA VAL A 781 -45.63 -16.52 5.43
C VAL A 781 -46.36 -15.94 4.23
N ASP A 782 -46.65 -14.64 4.21
CA ASP A 782 -47.40 -13.98 3.14
C ASP A 782 -46.66 -14.07 1.78
N TYR A 783 -45.36 -13.82 1.79
CA TYR A 783 -44.49 -13.85 0.61
C TYR A 783 -44.36 -15.28 0.04
N LEU A 784 -44.17 -16.28 0.91
CA LEU A 784 -44.09 -17.69 0.51
C LEU A 784 -45.44 -18.18 -0.03
N ALA A 785 -46.55 -17.81 0.62
CA ALA A 785 -47.88 -18.18 0.19
C ALA A 785 -48.22 -17.57 -1.19
N GLU A 786 -48.03 -16.26 -1.37
CA GLU A 786 -48.29 -15.61 -2.65
C GLU A 786 -47.40 -16.15 -3.78
N THR A 787 -46.14 -16.48 -3.48
CA THR A 787 -45.24 -17.12 -4.44
C THR A 787 -45.74 -18.51 -4.84
N ALA A 788 -46.19 -19.32 -3.88
CA ALA A 788 -46.78 -20.63 -4.17
C ALA A 788 -48.05 -20.49 -5.03
N ARG A 789 -48.96 -19.56 -4.71
CA ARG A 789 -50.15 -19.28 -5.53
C ARG A 789 -49.76 -18.86 -6.94
N ALA A 790 -48.80 -17.95 -7.09
CA ALA A 790 -48.35 -17.49 -8.39
C ALA A 790 -47.81 -18.65 -9.26
N PHE A 791 -47.00 -19.55 -8.69
CA PHE A 791 -46.53 -20.74 -9.41
C PHE A 791 -47.66 -21.70 -9.79
N VAL A 792 -48.66 -21.91 -8.92
CA VAL A 792 -49.76 -22.84 -9.17
C VAL A 792 -50.76 -22.27 -10.18
N GLU A 793 -51.19 -21.03 -9.98
CA GLU A 793 -52.27 -20.42 -10.76
C GLU A 793 -51.78 -19.84 -12.09
N GLN A 794 -50.64 -19.14 -12.09
CA GLN A 794 -50.14 -18.44 -13.29
C GLN A 794 -49.17 -19.29 -14.12
N CYS A 795 -48.47 -20.24 -13.49
CA CYS A 795 -47.46 -21.07 -14.15
C CYS A 795 -47.86 -22.54 -14.25
N HIS A 796 -48.95 -22.95 -13.59
CA HIS A 796 -49.48 -24.32 -13.60
C HIS A 796 -48.45 -25.39 -13.22
N VAL A 797 -47.62 -25.10 -12.21
CA VAL A 797 -46.64 -26.08 -11.69
C VAL A 797 -47.35 -27.33 -11.15
N GLY A 798 -46.70 -28.48 -11.29
CA GLY A 798 -47.25 -29.75 -10.80
C GLY A 798 -47.07 -29.95 -9.30
N LYS A 799 -46.01 -29.36 -8.72
CA LYS A 799 -45.70 -29.48 -7.29
C LYS A 799 -44.99 -28.24 -6.76
N VAL A 800 -45.40 -27.77 -5.58
CA VAL A 800 -44.66 -26.83 -4.74
C VAL A 800 -44.22 -27.57 -3.48
N VAL A 801 -42.90 -27.68 -3.25
CA VAL A 801 -42.34 -28.27 -2.02
C VAL A 801 -41.93 -27.15 -1.08
N LEU A 802 -42.64 -27.02 0.03
CA LEU A 802 -42.34 -26.09 1.12
C LEU A 802 -41.35 -26.74 2.09
N ILE A 803 -40.10 -26.28 2.07
CA ILE A 803 -39.04 -26.76 2.96
C ILE A 803 -38.93 -25.78 4.13
N THR A 804 -39.31 -26.24 5.32
CA THR A 804 -39.41 -25.44 6.54
C THR A 804 -38.54 -26.03 7.65
N ARG A 805 -38.17 -25.24 8.66
CA ARG A 805 -37.36 -25.71 9.78
C ARG A 805 -38.23 -26.25 10.92
N THR A 806 -39.45 -25.73 11.08
CA THR A 806 -40.40 -26.18 12.11
C THR A 806 -41.75 -26.61 11.54
N ALA A 807 -42.40 -27.57 12.22
CA ALA A 807 -43.76 -28.01 11.85
C ALA A 807 -44.80 -26.89 11.98
N ASP A 808 -44.64 -26.00 12.97
CA ASP A 808 -45.52 -24.83 13.16
C ASP A 808 -45.39 -23.84 12.00
N GLY A 809 -44.16 -23.59 11.53
CA GLY A 809 -43.91 -22.80 10.33
C GLY A 809 -44.59 -23.39 9.10
N ALA A 810 -44.44 -24.71 8.92
CA ALA A 810 -45.11 -25.45 7.84
C ALA A 810 -46.63 -25.31 7.90
N ALA A 811 -47.22 -25.45 9.10
CA ALA A 811 -48.66 -25.34 9.30
C ALA A 811 -49.19 -23.94 8.97
N LYS A 812 -48.51 -22.87 9.42
CA LYS A 812 -48.91 -21.49 9.12
C LYS A 812 -48.94 -21.19 7.62
N ILE A 813 -47.92 -21.65 6.89
CA ILE A 813 -47.86 -21.45 5.43
C ILE A 813 -48.91 -22.32 4.73
N ALA A 814 -49.10 -23.57 5.19
CA ALA A 814 -50.12 -24.46 4.63
C ALA A 814 -51.55 -23.92 4.83
N ASP A 815 -51.86 -23.35 6.00
CA ASP A 815 -53.15 -22.71 6.29
C ASP A 815 -53.40 -21.51 5.36
N ALA A 816 -52.37 -20.70 5.09
CA ALA A 816 -52.43 -19.59 4.14
C ALA A 816 -52.62 -20.03 2.67
N LEU A 817 -52.47 -21.32 2.38
CA LEU A 817 -52.57 -21.94 1.06
C LEU A 817 -53.72 -22.95 0.95
N ALA A 818 -54.63 -22.98 1.93
CA ALA A 818 -55.76 -23.92 1.97
C ALA A 818 -56.74 -23.77 0.80
N ASP A 819 -56.68 -22.64 0.08
CA ASP A 819 -57.42 -22.35 -1.14
C ASP A 819 -56.89 -23.10 -2.37
N LEU A 820 -55.64 -23.58 -2.36
CA LEU A 820 -55.03 -24.27 -3.49
C LEU A 820 -55.45 -25.76 -3.57
N PRO A 821 -55.42 -26.38 -4.77
CA PRO A 821 -55.80 -27.78 -4.93
C PRO A 821 -54.94 -28.73 -4.09
N ALA A 822 -55.61 -29.63 -3.34
CA ALA A 822 -54.96 -30.60 -2.46
C ALA A 822 -53.89 -31.43 -3.20
N GLY A 823 -52.72 -31.61 -2.56
CA GLY A 823 -51.60 -32.39 -3.10
C GLY A 823 -50.69 -31.64 -4.07
N THR A 824 -51.04 -30.40 -4.46
CA THR A 824 -50.18 -29.52 -5.26
C THR A 824 -49.05 -28.94 -4.42
N VAL A 825 -49.37 -28.53 -3.19
CA VAL A 825 -48.42 -28.05 -2.19
C VAL A 825 -48.13 -29.18 -1.20
N VAL A 826 -46.86 -29.47 -0.97
CA VAL A 826 -46.40 -30.47 0.01
C VAL A 826 -45.36 -29.84 0.93
N THR A 827 -45.37 -30.23 2.19
CA THR A 827 -44.41 -29.75 3.18
C THR A 827 -43.32 -30.79 3.42
N HIS A 828 -42.09 -30.30 3.61
CA HIS A 828 -40.94 -31.09 4.00
C HIS A 828 -40.26 -30.41 5.18
N LEU A 829 -40.25 -31.09 6.32
CA LEU A 829 -39.57 -30.61 7.52
C LEU A 829 -38.08 -30.89 7.38
N CYS A 830 -37.27 -29.84 7.46
CA CYS A 830 -35.83 -29.94 7.48
C CYS A 830 -35.32 -29.75 8.91
N ASP A 831 -35.05 -30.87 9.58
CA ASP A 831 -34.41 -30.90 10.88
C ASP A 831 -32.89 -31.10 10.69
N GLY A 832 -32.12 -30.03 10.94
CA GLY A 832 -30.66 -30.02 10.80
C GLY A 832 -30.16 -29.35 9.52
N ASP A 833 -29.25 -30.04 8.83
CA ASP A 833 -28.52 -29.48 7.69
C ASP A 833 -29.39 -29.42 6.41
N ILE A 834 -29.34 -28.28 5.72
CA ILE A 834 -30.22 -28.07 4.55
C ILE A 834 -29.86 -28.98 3.37
N GLU A 835 -28.59 -29.33 3.16
CA GLU A 835 -28.19 -30.14 2.01
C GLU A 835 -28.79 -31.57 2.00
N PRO A 836 -28.74 -32.35 3.10
CA PRO A 836 -29.45 -33.63 3.19
C PRO A 836 -30.97 -33.52 3.03
N CYS A 837 -31.60 -32.46 3.55
CA CYS A 837 -33.04 -32.23 3.37
C CYS A 837 -33.39 -32.04 1.89
N LEU A 838 -32.56 -31.30 1.15
CA LEU A 838 -32.72 -31.12 -0.29
C LEU A 838 -32.52 -32.44 -1.06
N ASP A 839 -31.63 -33.33 -0.59
CA ASP A 839 -31.51 -34.69 -1.15
C ASP A 839 -32.79 -35.50 -0.93
N ALA A 840 -33.31 -35.51 0.30
CA ALA A 840 -34.55 -36.22 0.63
C ALA A 840 -35.74 -35.68 -0.18
N ALA A 841 -35.85 -34.35 -0.30
CA ALA A 841 -36.88 -33.73 -1.12
C ALA A 841 -36.78 -34.14 -2.61
N ARG A 842 -35.55 -34.23 -3.15
CA ARG A 842 -35.33 -34.67 -4.53
C ARG A 842 -35.67 -36.13 -4.75
N THR A 843 -35.35 -37.01 -3.80
CA THR A 843 -35.69 -38.43 -3.89
C THR A 843 -37.20 -38.65 -3.93
N VAL A 844 -37.98 -37.85 -3.19
CA VAL A 844 -39.44 -38.00 -3.12
C VAL A 844 -40.17 -37.28 -4.26
N TRP A 845 -39.76 -36.06 -4.61
CA TRP A 845 -40.51 -35.18 -5.53
C TRP A 845 -39.76 -34.80 -6.81
N GLY A 846 -38.59 -35.38 -7.05
CA GLY A 846 -37.76 -35.14 -8.23
C GLY A 846 -36.99 -33.81 -8.18
N SER A 847 -36.26 -33.52 -9.26
CA SER A 847 -35.47 -32.30 -9.37
C SER A 847 -36.36 -31.06 -9.54
N PRO A 848 -36.06 -29.95 -8.85
CA PRO A 848 -36.78 -28.69 -9.02
C PRO A 848 -36.38 -27.97 -10.32
N THR A 849 -37.28 -27.18 -10.87
CA THR A 849 -36.97 -26.17 -11.90
C THR A 849 -36.63 -24.82 -11.27
N THR A 850 -37.22 -24.49 -10.12
CA THR A 850 -36.93 -23.26 -9.38
C THR A 850 -36.73 -23.56 -7.91
N ILE A 851 -35.70 -22.96 -7.31
CA ILE A 851 -35.46 -22.97 -5.87
C ILE A 851 -35.47 -21.52 -5.38
N VAL A 852 -36.39 -21.21 -4.47
CA VAL A 852 -36.46 -19.92 -3.78
C VAL A 852 -35.92 -20.13 -2.37
N SER A 853 -34.82 -19.46 -2.03
CA SER A 853 -34.17 -19.53 -0.73
C SER A 853 -34.44 -18.26 0.04
N THR A 854 -35.18 -18.38 1.14
CA THR A 854 -35.47 -17.28 2.06
C THR A 854 -34.92 -17.61 3.47
N PRO A 855 -34.52 -16.59 4.25
CA PRO A 855 -34.09 -16.82 5.63
C PRO A 855 -35.22 -17.42 6.48
N PHE A 856 -34.87 -18.36 7.34
CA PHE A 856 -35.87 -19.01 8.20
C PHE A 856 -36.37 -18.14 9.37
N ALA A 857 -35.64 -17.08 9.75
CA ALA A 857 -36.02 -16.19 10.85
C ALA A 857 -35.91 -14.72 10.45
N GLY A 858 -36.73 -13.88 11.07
CA GLY A 858 -36.71 -12.42 10.89
C GLY A 858 -35.52 -11.77 11.61
N LEU A 859 -35.23 -10.52 11.24
CA LEU A 859 -34.15 -9.76 11.84
C LEU A 859 -34.54 -9.18 13.20
N PRO A 860 -33.61 -9.13 14.17
CA PRO A 860 -33.86 -8.48 15.45
C PRO A 860 -33.83 -6.96 15.28
N ASP A 861 -34.60 -6.26 16.10
CA ASP A 861 -34.59 -4.80 16.13
C ASP A 861 -33.58 -4.23 17.14
N THR A 862 -32.35 -4.79 17.14
CA THR A 862 -31.26 -4.42 18.05
C THR A 862 -29.92 -4.42 17.33
N LEU A 863 -29.07 -3.41 17.57
CA LEU A 863 -27.71 -3.33 17.00
C LEU A 863 -26.71 -2.74 18.01
N PHE A 864 -26.66 -1.41 18.14
CA PHE A 864 -25.84 -0.69 19.13
C PHE A 864 -26.76 0.22 19.96
N GLY A 865 -26.85 0.00 21.27
CA GLY A 865 -27.75 0.76 22.15
C GLY A 865 -27.42 0.61 23.63
N ALA A 866 -27.84 1.58 24.45
CA ALA A 866 -27.55 1.60 25.89
C ALA A 866 -28.27 0.48 26.66
N ASP A 867 -29.52 0.16 26.27
CA ASP A 867 -30.38 -0.80 26.98
C ASP A 867 -30.24 -2.24 26.44
N ALA A 868 -29.96 -2.39 25.13
CA ALA A 868 -29.73 -3.68 24.49
C ALA A 868 -28.79 -3.52 23.29
N THR A 869 -27.76 -4.36 23.21
CA THR A 869 -26.79 -4.38 22.11
C THR A 869 -26.72 -5.80 21.54
N LEU A 870 -26.63 -5.90 20.21
CA LEU A 870 -26.53 -7.19 19.52
C LEU A 870 -25.14 -7.79 19.80
N SER A 871 -25.12 -8.93 20.50
CA SER A 871 -23.86 -9.57 20.87
C SER A 871 -23.12 -10.12 19.64
N PRO A 872 -21.78 -10.31 19.70
CA PRO A 872 -21.03 -10.91 18.60
C PRO A 872 -21.53 -12.31 18.21
N HIS A 873 -21.99 -13.11 19.18
CA HIS A 873 -22.58 -14.42 18.92
C HIS A 873 -23.94 -14.31 18.21
N ALA A 874 -24.78 -13.34 18.60
CA ALA A 874 -26.05 -13.09 17.92
C ALA A 874 -25.81 -12.60 16.48
N PHE A 875 -24.85 -11.69 16.26
CA PHE A 875 -24.47 -11.26 14.90
C PHE A 875 -23.93 -12.42 14.05
N ALA A 876 -23.11 -13.31 14.63
CA ALA A 876 -22.65 -14.52 13.95
C ALA A 876 -23.81 -15.45 13.56
N ALA A 877 -24.83 -15.59 14.42
CA ALA A 877 -26.05 -16.33 14.10
C ALA A 877 -26.82 -15.67 12.94
N LEU A 878 -26.92 -14.34 12.89
CA LEU A 878 -27.53 -13.65 11.74
C LEU A 878 -26.75 -13.87 10.44
N VAL A 879 -25.41 -13.90 10.49
CA VAL A 879 -24.55 -14.25 9.35
C VAL A 879 -24.82 -15.69 8.89
N GLU A 880 -25.01 -16.61 9.83
CA GLU A 880 -25.37 -17.99 9.51
C GLU A 880 -26.74 -18.08 8.82
N ASP A 881 -27.76 -17.43 9.37
CA ASP A 881 -29.14 -17.47 8.89
C ASP A 881 -29.36 -16.74 7.56
N ASN A 882 -28.57 -15.70 7.26
CA ASN A 882 -28.81 -14.81 6.11
C ASN A 882 -27.71 -14.82 5.05
N LEU A 883 -26.55 -15.46 5.29
CA LEU A 883 -25.48 -15.62 4.30
C LEU A 883 -25.07 -17.08 4.13
N THR A 884 -24.71 -17.76 5.22
CA THR A 884 -24.32 -19.17 5.16
C THR A 884 -25.48 -20.04 4.69
N HIS A 885 -26.72 -19.78 5.14
CA HIS A 885 -27.92 -20.46 4.67
C HIS A 885 -28.03 -20.46 3.14
N HIS A 886 -27.94 -19.28 2.51
CA HIS A 886 -28.00 -19.15 1.06
C HIS A 886 -26.82 -19.83 0.37
N PHE A 887 -25.61 -19.74 0.93
CA PHE A 887 -24.45 -20.46 0.43
C PHE A 887 -24.69 -21.98 0.41
N ARG A 888 -25.23 -22.55 1.50
CA ARG A 888 -25.51 -23.98 1.62
C ARG A 888 -26.59 -24.47 0.66
N VAL A 889 -27.66 -23.68 0.47
CA VAL A 889 -28.66 -23.99 -0.57
C VAL A 889 -28.04 -23.91 -1.95
N ALA A 890 -27.33 -22.82 -2.24
CA ALA A 890 -26.82 -22.52 -3.57
C ALA A 890 -25.70 -23.48 -4.01
N ARG A 891 -24.78 -23.86 -3.13
CA ARG A 891 -23.70 -24.83 -3.46
C ARG A 891 -24.25 -26.17 -3.94
N LYS A 892 -25.42 -26.57 -3.46
CA LYS A 892 -26.13 -27.77 -3.91
C LYS A 892 -26.94 -27.50 -5.17
N ALA A 893 -27.76 -26.46 -5.15
CA ALA A 893 -28.64 -26.10 -6.26
C ALA A 893 -27.89 -25.82 -7.58
N SER A 894 -26.68 -25.27 -7.50
CA SER A 894 -25.78 -25.05 -8.64
C SER A 894 -25.37 -26.33 -9.38
N LEU A 895 -25.61 -27.51 -8.80
CA LEU A 895 -25.30 -28.82 -9.36
C LEU A 895 -26.54 -29.58 -9.87
N ILE A 896 -27.70 -28.92 -9.96
CA ILE A 896 -28.94 -29.51 -10.44
C ILE A 896 -29.27 -28.97 -11.83
N ASP A 897 -29.42 -29.87 -12.81
CA ASP A 897 -29.74 -29.50 -14.18
C ASP A 897 -31.06 -28.76 -14.29
N GLN A 898 -31.11 -27.77 -15.19
CA GLN A 898 -32.32 -27.02 -15.53
C GLN A 898 -32.98 -26.31 -14.32
N THR A 899 -32.21 -26.04 -13.27
CA THR A 899 -32.64 -25.31 -12.08
C THR A 899 -32.32 -23.82 -12.19
N GLN A 900 -33.16 -22.97 -11.62
CA GLN A 900 -32.92 -21.55 -11.40
C GLN A 900 -32.95 -21.26 -9.90
N ILE A 901 -32.00 -20.46 -9.41
CA ILE A 901 -31.88 -20.09 -7.99
C ILE A 901 -32.34 -18.65 -7.79
N VAL A 902 -33.23 -18.45 -6.85
CA VAL A 902 -33.66 -17.12 -6.37
C VAL A 902 -33.29 -17.00 -4.90
N LEU A 903 -32.33 -16.14 -4.59
CA LEU A 903 -31.92 -15.84 -3.21
C LEU A 903 -32.70 -14.62 -2.72
N VAL A 904 -33.25 -14.67 -1.52
CA VAL A 904 -34.11 -13.60 -0.99
C VAL A 904 -33.43 -12.95 0.21
N SER A 905 -33.14 -11.66 0.13
CA SER A 905 -32.61 -10.92 1.27
C SER A 905 -33.73 -10.52 2.25
N PRO A 906 -33.40 -10.23 3.53
CA PRO A 906 -34.40 -10.11 4.59
C PRO A 906 -35.44 -9.02 4.36
N ASP A 907 -36.59 -9.21 5.03
CA ASP A 907 -37.66 -8.22 5.18
C ASP A 907 -37.51 -7.43 6.51
N VAL A 908 -38.26 -6.35 6.64
CA VAL A 908 -38.43 -5.55 7.84
C VAL A 908 -39.92 -5.39 8.12
N GLU A 909 -40.33 -5.74 9.34
CA GLU A 909 -41.74 -5.64 9.75
C GLU A 909 -42.29 -4.22 9.53
N MET A 910 -43.49 -4.13 8.92
CA MET A 910 -44.18 -2.89 8.63
C MET A 910 -44.27 -1.98 9.88
N GLY A 911 -43.82 -0.74 9.74
CA GLY A 911 -43.81 0.23 10.84
C GLY A 911 -42.62 0.10 11.81
N SER A 912 -41.74 -0.89 11.63
CA SER A 912 -40.52 -1.03 12.42
C SER A 912 -39.63 0.21 12.29
N ALA A 913 -39.13 0.67 13.44
CA ALA A 913 -38.35 1.88 13.51
C ALA A 913 -36.89 1.74 13.91
N GLY A 914 -36.48 0.55 14.32
CA GLY A 914 -35.15 0.34 14.83
C GLY A 914 -34.14 -0.15 13.78
N PRO A 915 -33.05 -0.80 14.25
CA PRO A 915 -31.93 -1.21 13.43
C PRO A 915 -32.18 -2.34 12.43
N ALA A 916 -33.33 -3.03 12.47
CA ALA A 916 -33.64 -4.12 11.55
C ALA A 916 -33.49 -3.69 10.07
N PHE A 917 -33.90 -2.46 9.74
CA PHE A 917 -33.73 -1.87 8.42
C PHE A 917 -32.27 -1.76 7.95
N ALA A 918 -31.36 -1.41 8.87
CA ALA A 918 -29.94 -1.33 8.57
C ALA A 918 -29.32 -2.73 8.39
N LEU A 919 -29.74 -3.69 9.22
CA LEU A 919 -29.33 -5.10 9.09
C LEU A 919 -29.80 -5.72 7.77
N ALA A 920 -31.04 -5.47 7.35
CA ALA A 920 -31.55 -5.95 6.06
C ALA A 920 -30.74 -5.38 4.89
N ASN A 921 -30.47 -4.07 4.90
CA ASN A 921 -29.62 -3.43 3.89
C ASN A 921 -28.16 -3.92 3.93
N PHE A 922 -27.64 -4.30 5.10
CA PHE A 922 -26.33 -4.93 5.25
C PHE A 922 -26.29 -6.30 4.55
N PHE A 923 -27.28 -7.15 4.84
CA PHE A 923 -27.38 -8.47 4.20
C PHE A 923 -27.64 -8.37 2.71
N LYS A 924 -28.46 -7.41 2.25
CA LYS A 924 -28.68 -7.13 0.82
C LYS A 924 -27.37 -6.86 0.07
N THR A 925 -26.55 -5.94 0.58
CA THR A 925 -25.25 -5.61 -0.03
C THR A 925 -24.29 -6.80 0.00
N THR A 926 -24.25 -7.52 1.13
CA THR A 926 -23.30 -8.61 1.36
C THR A 926 -23.64 -9.84 0.53
N LEU A 927 -24.93 -10.21 0.45
CA LEU A 927 -25.44 -11.28 -0.38
C LEU A 927 -25.29 -10.99 -1.87
N HIS A 928 -25.37 -9.73 -2.30
CA HIS A 928 -25.19 -9.40 -3.73
C HIS A 928 -23.78 -9.73 -4.23
N ALA A 929 -22.74 -9.63 -3.37
CA ALA A 929 -21.40 -10.10 -3.72
C ALA A 929 -21.34 -11.62 -3.94
N PHE A 930 -22.11 -12.39 -3.15
CA PHE A 930 -22.28 -13.83 -3.35
C PHE A 930 -23.01 -14.12 -4.67
N THR A 931 -24.17 -13.49 -4.89
CA THR A 931 -25.02 -13.67 -6.07
C THR A 931 -24.24 -13.37 -7.36
N ALA A 932 -23.52 -12.25 -7.42
CA ALA A 932 -22.72 -11.88 -8.59
C ALA A 932 -21.56 -12.86 -8.84
N THR A 933 -20.89 -13.31 -7.78
CA THR A 933 -19.78 -14.27 -7.89
C THR A 933 -20.27 -15.64 -8.35
N LEU A 934 -21.33 -16.14 -7.74
CA LEU A 934 -21.90 -17.45 -8.04
C LEU A 934 -22.46 -17.51 -9.46
N ALA A 935 -23.08 -16.43 -9.95
CA ALA A 935 -23.57 -16.37 -11.33
C ALA A 935 -22.45 -16.63 -12.35
N VAL A 936 -21.29 -15.98 -12.18
CA VAL A 936 -20.12 -16.17 -13.06
C VAL A 936 -19.49 -17.54 -12.87
N GLU A 937 -19.52 -18.11 -11.67
CA GLU A 937 -19.05 -19.48 -11.43
C GLU A 937 -19.94 -20.52 -12.08
N ASN A 938 -21.26 -20.37 -11.97
CA ASN A 938 -22.23 -21.32 -12.53
C ASN A 938 -22.18 -21.37 -14.06
N GLU A 939 -21.93 -20.25 -14.73
CA GLU A 939 -21.70 -20.21 -16.20
C GLU A 939 -20.48 -21.05 -16.63
N ARG A 940 -19.54 -21.32 -15.71
CA ARG A 940 -18.37 -22.17 -15.98
C ARG A 940 -18.62 -23.65 -15.67
N LEU A 941 -19.76 -23.98 -15.07
CA LEU A 941 -20.18 -25.34 -14.76
C LEU A 941 -21.09 -25.87 -15.87
N VAL A 942 -21.09 -27.19 -16.03
CA VAL A 942 -21.90 -27.90 -17.04
C VAL A 942 -23.42 -27.77 -16.83
N HIS A 943 -23.84 -27.38 -15.62
CA HIS A 943 -25.24 -27.20 -15.26
C HIS A 943 -25.79 -25.83 -15.67
N ASP A 944 -24.91 -24.82 -15.81
CA ASP A 944 -25.26 -23.44 -16.19
C ASP A 944 -26.42 -22.84 -15.39
N VAL A 945 -26.47 -23.12 -14.08
CA VAL A 945 -27.59 -22.72 -13.20
C VAL A 945 -27.61 -21.20 -13.00
N PRO A 946 -28.66 -20.48 -13.44
CA PRO A 946 -28.77 -19.06 -13.16
C PRO A 946 -29.04 -18.82 -11.68
N VAL A 947 -28.46 -17.75 -11.14
CA VAL A 947 -28.76 -17.27 -9.78
C VAL A 947 -29.03 -15.78 -9.82
N ASN A 948 -30.10 -15.37 -9.14
CA ASN A 948 -30.47 -13.97 -8.96
C ASN A 948 -30.92 -13.74 -7.51
N GLN A 949 -30.92 -12.48 -7.12
CA GLN A 949 -31.32 -12.05 -5.79
C GLN A 949 -32.58 -11.17 -5.89
N VAL A 950 -33.52 -11.39 -4.97
CA VAL A 950 -34.70 -10.54 -4.74
C VAL A 950 -34.58 -9.95 -3.33
N ASN A 951 -34.89 -8.66 -3.17
CA ASN A 951 -34.78 -7.97 -1.90
C ASN A 951 -36.14 -7.49 -1.44
N LEU A 952 -36.49 -7.80 -0.19
CA LEU A 952 -37.74 -7.36 0.43
C LEU A 952 -37.61 -5.95 1.02
N THR A 953 -36.46 -5.59 1.58
CA THR A 953 -36.23 -4.23 2.11
C THR A 953 -35.66 -3.25 1.06
N ARG A 954 -36.29 -2.08 0.93
CA ARG A 954 -35.86 -0.95 0.07
C ARG A 954 -34.64 -0.23 0.63
N ARG A 955 -34.03 0.63 -0.19
CA ARG A 955 -32.88 1.46 0.24
C ARG A 955 -33.30 2.66 1.06
N VAL A 956 -34.49 3.19 0.80
CA VAL A 956 -35.02 4.38 1.44
C VAL A 956 -36.14 3.96 2.39
N ARG A 957 -35.93 4.17 3.70
CA ARG A 957 -36.87 3.69 4.72
C ARG A 957 -38.26 4.31 4.61
N SER A 958 -38.38 5.57 4.16
CA SER A 958 -39.69 6.21 3.98
C SER A 958 -40.49 5.64 2.82
N GLU A 959 -39.86 4.82 1.97
CA GLU A 959 -40.52 4.12 0.87
C GLU A 959 -40.94 2.71 1.27
N GLU A 960 -40.57 2.18 2.44
CA GLU A 960 -41.06 0.89 2.92
C GLU A 960 -42.59 0.89 3.03
N PRO A 961 -43.27 -0.27 2.81
CA PRO A 961 -44.70 -0.37 3.00
C PRO A 961 -45.13 0.19 4.36
N ARG A 962 -46.09 1.12 4.35
CA ARG A 962 -46.56 1.81 5.58
C ARG A 962 -47.98 1.44 5.99
N ASN A 963 -48.66 0.66 5.16
CA ASN A 963 -50.03 0.19 5.40
C ASN A 963 -50.24 -1.18 4.74
N LEU A 964 -51.36 -1.81 5.08
CA LEU A 964 -51.69 -3.16 4.58
C LEU A 964 -51.83 -3.22 3.06
N GLU A 965 -52.33 -2.17 2.40
CA GLU A 965 -52.47 -2.13 0.94
C GLU A 965 -51.10 -2.19 0.25
N GLU A 966 -50.15 -1.37 0.72
CA GLU A 966 -48.77 -1.35 0.23
C GLU A 966 -48.03 -2.67 0.53
N HIS A 967 -48.26 -3.27 1.70
CA HIS A 967 -47.72 -4.60 2.05
C HIS A 967 -48.20 -5.67 1.07
N LEU A 968 -49.52 -5.74 0.84
CA LEU A 968 -50.11 -6.69 -0.10
C LEU A 968 -49.64 -6.44 -1.55
N GLU A 969 -49.38 -5.18 -1.93
CA GLU A 969 -48.81 -4.86 -3.23
C GLU A 969 -47.37 -5.38 -3.37
N GLU A 970 -46.54 -5.18 -2.34
CA GLU A 970 -45.17 -5.68 -2.29
C GLU A 970 -45.13 -7.21 -2.31
N VAL A 971 -45.97 -7.89 -1.53
CA VAL A 971 -46.10 -9.36 -1.52
C VAL A 971 -46.39 -9.90 -2.94
N LYS A 972 -47.29 -9.24 -3.68
CA LYS A 972 -47.55 -9.57 -5.09
C LYS A 972 -46.37 -9.24 -6.00
N ARG A 973 -45.65 -8.14 -5.76
CA ARG A 973 -44.47 -7.73 -6.54
C ARG A 973 -43.29 -8.69 -6.32
N PHE A 974 -43.13 -9.18 -5.09
CA PHE A 974 -42.19 -10.23 -4.72
C PHE A 974 -42.43 -11.51 -5.54
N ALA A 975 -43.66 -12.02 -5.54
CA ALA A 975 -43.99 -13.21 -6.32
C ALA A 975 -43.70 -13.01 -7.82
N ARG A 976 -44.03 -11.84 -8.39
CA ARG A 976 -43.66 -11.50 -9.78
C ARG A 976 -42.15 -11.46 -10.02
N ALA A 977 -41.37 -10.93 -9.08
CA ALA A 977 -39.91 -10.92 -9.16
C ALA A 977 -39.33 -12.34 -9.13
N VAL A 978 -39.87 -13.20 -8.26
CA VAL A 978 -39.50 -14.61 -8.18
C VAL A 978 -39.82 -15.32 -9.48
N LEU A 979 -40.98 -15.10 -10.08
CA LEU A 979 -41.30 -15.67 -11.40
C LEU A 979 -40.36 -15.16 -12.49
N LEU A 980 -40.04 -13.86 -12.49
CA LEU A 980 -39.12 -13.23 -13.44
C LEU A 980 -37.70 -13.82 -13.36
N ALA A 981 -37.22 -14.11 -12.16
CA ALA A 981 -35.90 -14.66 -11.90
C ALA A 981 -35.84 -16.20 -11.96
N GLY A 982 -36.96 -16.86 -11.67
CA GLY A 982 -37.05 -18.29 -11.41
C GLY A 982 -37.62 -19.13 -12.56
N ALA A 983 -38.35 -18.54 -13.50
CA ALA A 983 -38.77 -19.25 -14.71
C ALA A 983 -37.59 -19.47 -15.68
N PRO A 984 -37.59 -20.52 -16.51
CA PRO A 984 -36.55 -20.80 -17.50
C PRO A 984 -36.16 -19.55 -18.30
N LEU A 985 -34.86 -19.28 -18.39
CA LEU A 985 -34.37 -18.08 -19.08
C LEU A 985 -34.51 -18.22 -20.60
N PRO A 986 -34.71 -17.10 -21.34
CA PRO A 986 -34.55 -17.11 -22.79
C PRO A 986 -33.11 -17.50 -23.16
N ASP A 987 -32.92 -18.03 -24.37
CA ASP A 987 -31.61 -18.49 -24.81
C ASP A 987 -30.61 -17.31 -24.82
N ALA A 988 -29.36 -17.58 -24.45
CA ALA A 988 -28.31 -16.57 -24.48
C ALA A 988 -28.02 -16.10 -25.92
N GLU A 989 -28.28 -16.97 -26.92
CA GLU A 989 -28.17 -16.65 -28.34
C GLU A 989 -29.22 -15.61 -28.79
N ASP A 990 -30.39 -15.53 -28.13
CA ASP A 990 -31.46 -14.59 -28.50
C ASP A 990 -31.08 -13.14 -28.23
N SER A 991 -30.30 -12.87 -27.18
CA SER A 991 -29.79 -11.53 -26.86
C SER A 991 -28.73 -11.58 -25.77
N ARG A 992 -27.50 -11.19 -26.12
CA ARG A 992 -26.40 -10.99 -25.17
C ARG A 992 -26.77 -10.03 -24.04
N TYR A 993 -27.57 -9.01 -24.32
CA TYR A 993 -28.01 -8.04 -23.30
C TYR A 993 -28.97 -8.66 -22.30
N ARG A 994 -30.00 -9.38 -22.77
CA ARG A 994 -30.97 -10.05 -21.87
C ARG A 994 -30.33 -11.18 -21.08
N ALA A 995 -29.46 -11.97 -21.70
CA ALA A 995 -28.72 -13.03 -21.03
C ALA A 995 -27.95 -12.52 -19.80
N LYS A 996 -27.30 -11.36 -19.93
CA LYS A 996 -26.57 -10.71 -18.84
C LYS A 996 -27.47 -10.18 -17.72
N ILE A 997 -28.69 -9.72 -18.04
CA ILE A 997 -29.63 -9.18 -17.04
C ILE A 997 -30.15 -10.26 -16.10
N TYR A 998 -30.31 -11.48 -16.57
CA TYR A 998 -30.93 -12.56 -15.78
C TYR A 998 -29.90 -13.42 -15.03
N ARG A 999 -28.67 -12.94 -14.87
CA ARG A 999 -27.60 -13.66 -14.17
C ARG A 999 -26.87 -12.72 -13.22
N GLY A 1000 -26.94 -13.00 -11.93
CA GLY A 1000 -26.23 -12.23 -10.90
C GLY A 1000 -26.87 -10.89 -10.55
N THR A 1001 -28.15 -10.67 -10.92
CA THR A 1001 -28.83 -9.39 -10.64
C THR A 1001 -29.45 -9.40 -9.24
N SER A 1002 -29.46 -8.24 -8.60
CA SER A 1002 -30.18 -7.95 -7.35
C SER A 1002 -31.37 -7.03 -7.63
N ILE A 1003 -32.57 -7.52 -7.33
CA ILE A 1003 -33.85 -6.87 -7.65
C ILE A 1003 -34.63 -6.58 -6.37
N THR A 1004 -34.88 -5.32 -6.07
CA THR A 1004 -35.71 -4.88 -4.94
C THR A 1004 -37.16 -4.68 -5.40
N VAL A 1005 -38.12 -5.05 -4.55
CA VAL A 1005 -39.57 -5.02 -4.85
C VAL A 1005 -40.37 -3.99 -4.09
#